data_AF-A0A850HUT3-F1
#
_entry.id   AF-A0A850HUT3-F1
#
_cell.length_a   1.000
_cell.length_b   1.000
_cell.length_c   1.000
_cell.angle_alpha   90.00
_cell.angle_beta   90.00
_cell.angle_gamma   90.00
#
_symmetry.space_group_name_H-M   'P 1'
#
loop_
_entity.id
_entity.type
_entity.pdbx_description
1 polymer ?
#
loop_
_entity_poly.entity_id
_entity_poly.type
_entity_poly.pdbx_seq_one_letter_code
_entity_poly.pdbx_strand_id
1 'polypeptide(L)'
;MSCRWIGSRQLAVSATVVLSVAGADDVFAQTQLPSVTVEAPHRQAARSQQQPSQRAARARSAARRTTTAPSEAQQQIAQQAAGASGGHERANGPVIGYLARQSSSGTKTSTPIIQTPQSVTVISAEQIRDQKIVSKFDEVLRYTPGVVGGTYGADFRNDWFLIRGFPAQNESLFLDGLQLFYTSYASWKLQPFNLERVEVLRGPSGILYGGSAPGGLVNAVSKLPSAEPIRYIETGINNFGNAYTQFDIGGATAQPGGGQVQYRLVGQAQGGGTQTDYVYDNNFFFAPSVTWRPDADTSLTVFGMASHSNTRALNFLPYVGTVTNAPFGRIPTSLFVGDPSVDQFRRDQEMVGYQFQKSISDSVDFRQNARMAHVDVYYAGLYGLGYATTPAAADITRGNFYTRGIATQLNLDNQLEYRFATGALQHTALAGVDLKYYGIDDRQGFGMGTNLNLLNPVYGTNLPYSGPLYQNAYLTQGMAAVYLQDQVKLDRLTVVLSGRQDWVDLNNNNRIGASQSRDDSKFSGRVGAIYNFDFGVAPYVSYMTGYNPVIGTNAAGQLLLPETSEQTEVGVKYEPVGLNARFGVALFDLKRKNALTTDPNNTLFQTQNGEVTSRGVEFEAVANITRDFKLVASYTNYELFVSKDLNPALIGTVPTNTPRQLASVWTDYTFSDGPLRGFGLGGGIRYVGSSFADQANTARVPAFVLGDLALHYEWDNHWRAALNVVNVTDRIYVASCAPISSCYYGDRRRITASLAYKW
;
A
#
# COMPACT_ATOMS: atom_id res chain seq x y z
N MET A 1 11.98 -45.30 4.84
CA MET A 1 12.27 -45.54 6.27
C MET A 1 11.46 -44.55 7.09
N SER A 2 10.87 -44.96 8.21
CA SER A 2 9.90 -44.16 8.98
C SER A 2 10.50 -43.62 10.28
N CYS A 3 10.94 -42.37 10.30
CA CYS A 3 11.30 -41.67 11.53
C CYS A 3 10.09 -40.91 12.10
N ARG A 4 9.43 -41.51 13.09
CA ARG A 4 8.62 -40.75 14.06
C ARG A 4 9.57 -40.11 15.06
N TRP A 5 9.46 -38.81 15.30
CA TRP A 5 10.05 -38.17 16.47
C TRP A 5 9.00 -37.36 17.25
N ILE A 6 9.09 -37.55 18.57
CA ILE A 6 8.63 -36.73 19.70
C ILE A 6 8.00 -35.39 19.31
N GLY A 7 6.80 -35.01 19.78
CA GLY A 7 6.09 -35.47 20.98
C GLY A 7 5.76 -34.25 21.84
N SER A 8 4.48 -33.90 21.92
CA SER A 8 4.01 -32.59 22.38
C SER A 8 4.46 -32.20 23.80
N ARG A 9 5.12 -31.04 23.91
CA ARG A 9 5.23 -30.26 25.15
C ARG A 9 4.80 -28.81 24.87
N GLN A 10 4.04 -28.24 25.79
CA GLN A 10 3.60 -26.84 25.72
C GLN A 10 4.79 -25.90 25.96
N LEU A 11 5.07 -25.02 25.02
CA LEU A 11 5.96 -23.87 25.20
C LEU A 11 5.09 -22.61 25.41
N ALA A 12 4.69 -22.38 26.66
CA ALA A 12 4.05 -21.14 27.06
C ALA A 12 5.09 -20.02 27.17
N VAL A 13 5.29 -19.26 26.08
CA VAL A 13 6.19 -18.10 26.06
C VAL A 13 5.47 -16.89 26.65
N SER A 14 5.39 -16.84 27.98
CA SER A 14 4.83 -15.71 28.72
C SER A 14 5.82 -14.53 28.77
N ALA A 15 5.84 -13.71 27.71
CA ALA A 15 6.66 -12.50 27.61
C ALA A 15 6.06 -11.32 28.42
N THR A 16 5.90 -11.51 29.74
CA THR A 16 5.33 -10.48 30.62
C THR A 16 6.36 -9.39 30.95
N VAL A 17 6.36 -8.31 30.14
CA VAL A 17 7.15 -7.11 30.46
C VAL A 17 6.46 -6.33 31.58
N VAL A 18 6.87 -6.59 32.82
CA VAL A 18 6.42 -5.83 33.99
C VAL A 18 7.17 -4.50 34.04
N LEU A 19 6.51 -3.42 33.60
CA LEU A 19 6.97 -2.05 33.84
C LEU A 19 6.73 -1.69 35.32
N SER A 20 7.70 -2.05 36.17
CA SER A 20 7.72 -1.67 37.58
C SER A 20 8.04 -0.17 37.74
N VAL A 21 6.99 0.65 37.87
CA VAL A 21 7.14 2.07 38.22
C VAL A 21 7.52 2.17 39.70
N ALA A 22 8.83 2.23 39.98
CA ALA A 22 9.36 2.63 41.27
C ALA A 22 9.49 4.16 41.30
N GLY A 23 8.84 4.81 42.27
CA GLY A 23 8.92 6.25 42.44
C GLY A 23 10.28 6.70 42.99
N ALA A 24 10.73 7.87 42.57
CA ALA A 24 11.88 8.57 43.11
C ALA A 24 11.56 10.07 43.17
N ASP A 25 10.89 10.48 44.24
CA ASP A 25 10.85 11.88 44.66
C ASP A 25 12.23 12.32 45.18
N ASP A 26 12.44 13.64 45.28
CA ASP A 26 13.62 14.30 45.84
C ASP A 26 15.00 13.95 45.23
N VAL A 27 15.42 14.68 44.19
CA VAL A 27 16.50 15.70 44.32
C VAL A 27 16.29 16.80 43.27
N PHE A 28 15.83 17.99 43.67
CA PHE A 28 16.01 19.23 42.90
C PHE A 28 17.12 20.07 43.54
N ALA A 29 18.33 19.99 42.98
CA ALA A 29 19.49 20.80 43.38
C ALA A 29 19.78 21.88 42.32
N GLN A 30 20.13 23.09 42.79
CA GLN A 30 20.25 24.28 41.97
C GLN A 30 21.40 24.20 40.95
N THR A 31 21.17 24.70 39.74
CA THR A 31 22.23 25.23 38.87
C THR A 31 21.72 26.48 38.15
N GLN A 32 22.55 27.52 38.07
CA GLN A 32 22.15 28.84 37.60
C GLN A 32 22.19 28.93 36.06
N LEU A 33 21.18 29.56 35.47
CA LEU A 33 21.24 30.01 34.08
C LEU A 33 22.02 31.34 33.97
N PRO A 34 22.86 31.55 32.94
CA PRO A 34 23.50 32.83 32.70
C PRO A 34 22.49 33.88 32.24
N SER A 35 22.72 35.15 32.60
CA SER A 35 21.85 36.27 32.26
C SER A 35 21.94 36.67 30.78
N VAL A 36 20.79 36.82 30.12
CA VAL A 36 20.69 37.39 28.76
C VAL A 36 20.45 38.90 28.84
N THR A 37 21.34 39.69 28.24
CA THR A 37 21.18 41.14 28.08
C THR A 37 20.59 41.45 26.71
N VAL A 38 19.60 42.37 26.65
CA VAL A 38 18.95 42.78 25.39
C VAL A 38 19.26 44.26 25.13
N GLU A 39 19.87 44.57 23.99
CA GLU A 39 19.99 45.94 23.50
C GLU A 39 18.80 46.32 22.61
N ALA A 40 18.35 47.58 22.70
CA ALA A 40 17.22 48.11 21.94
C ALA A 40 17.69 48.83 20.66
N PRO A 41 16.92 48.77 19.55
CA PRO A 41 17.38 49.27 18.25
C PRO A 41 17.32 50.80 18.14
N HIS A 42 18.46 51.43 17.82
CA HIS A 42 18.51 52.83 17.44
C HIS A 42 17.99 53.08 16.01
N ARG A 43 16.99 53.96 15.87
CA ARG A 43 16.67 54.60 14.58
C ARG A 43 17.57 55.81 14.33
N GLN A 44 18.02 55.98 13.09
CA GLN A 44 18.25 57.30 12.49
C GLN A 44 17.96 57.25 10.98
N ALA A 45 17.79 58.42 10.35
CA ALA A 45 17.08 58.54 9.07
C ALA A 45 17.86 59.28 7.98
N ALA A 46 17.53 58.94 6.73
CA ALA A 46 17.57 59.73 5.50
C ALA A 46 18.72 60.75 5.28
N ARG A 47 19.50 60.52 4.21
CA ARG A 47 20.07 61.62 3.42
C ARG A 47 20.05 61.29 1.93
N SER A 48 19.94 62.34 1.12
CA SER A 48 19.84 62.30 -0.33
C SER A 48 20.94 63.13 -0.99
N GLN A 49 21.43 62.66 -2.14
CA GLN A 49 22.13 63.43 -3.20
C GLN A 49 22.22 62.48 -4.41
N GLN A 50 21.54 62.78 -5.52
CA GLN A 50 21.95 63.66 -6.62
C GLN A 50 23.04 63.08 -7.52
N GLN A 51 22.70 62.97 -8.82
CA GLN A 51 23.60 62.58 -9.91
C GLN A 51 24.57 63.72 -10.27
N PRO A 52 25.63 63.39 -11.03
CA PRO A 52 25.87 64.12 -12.27
C PRO A 52 25.63 63.21 -13.49
N SER A 53 25.30 63.84 -14.63
CA SER A 53 25.21 63.17 -15.93
C SER A 53 26.22 63.78 -16.89
N GLN A 54 26.69 63.03 -17.89
CA GLN A 54 26.90 63.58 -19.23
C GLN A 54 27.04 62.53 -20.35
N ARG A 55 26.71 62.98 -21.57
CA ARG A 55 26.92 62.38 -22.91
C ARG A 55 28.38 62.66 -23.35
N ALA A 56 29.06 62.01 -24.30
CA ALA A 56 28.91 60.80 -25.13
C ALA A 56 30.34 60.47 -25.71
N ALA A 57 30.66 59.80 -26.85
CA ALA A 57 29.92 59.36 -28.04
C ALA A 57 30.63 58.27 -28.88
N ARG A 58 30.06 58.03 -30.08
CA ARG A 58 30.51 57.31 -31.30
C ARG A 58 32.03 57.32 -31.63
N ALA A 59 32.60 56.37 -32.40
CA ALA A 59 32.15 55.04 -32.90
C ALA A 59 33.28 54.32 -33.71
N ARG A 60 33.04 53.05 -34.09
CA ARG A 60 33.85 52.16 -34.98
C ARG A 60 35.15 51.63 -34.30
N SER A 61 35.61 50.39 -34.51
CA SER A 61 35.46 49.48 -35.65
C SER A 61 35.66 47.98 -35.31
N ALA A 62 35.37 47.11 -36.29
CA ALA A 62 35.93 45.77 -36.56
C ALA A 62 36.11 44.72 -35.43
N ALA A 63 35.18 43.76 -35.43
CA ALA A 63 35.25 42.36 -35.00
C ALA A 63 36.60 41.74 -34.56
N ARG A 64 36.56 41.06 -33.40
CA ARG A 64 37.29 39.80 -33.16
C ARG A 64 36.40 38.86 -32.32
N ARG A 65 36.29 37.58 -32.70
CA ARG A 65 35.58 36.56 -31.89
C ARG A 65 36.51 36.09 -30.77
N THR A 66 36.07 36.25 -29.52
CA THR A 66 36.60 35.54 -28.35
C THR A 66 35.45 34.81 -27.67
N THR A 67 35.58 33.50 -27.50
CA THR A 67 34.61 32.68 -26.77
C THR A 67 34.83 32.83 -25.27
N THR A 68 33.97 33.60 -24.61
CA THR A 68 33.91 33.66 -23.14
C THR A 68 33.42 32.32 -22.59
N ALA A 69 34.17 31.74 -21.66
CA ALA A 69 33.69 30.59 -20.87
C ALA A 69 32.53 31.01 -19.94
N PRO A 70 31.64 30.08 -19.54
CA PRO A 70 30.66 30.33 -18.49
C PRO A 70 31.35 30.69 -17.16
N SER A 71 30.70 31.53 -16.35
CA SER A 71 31.29 32.00 -15.09
C SER A 71 31.16 30.99 -13.95
N GLU A 72 32.11 31.05 -13.01
CA GLU A 72 32.25 30.15 -11.86
C GLU A 72 31.00 30.15 -10.94
N ALA A 73 30.19 31.21 -10.98
CA ALA A 73 28.89 31.30 -10.30
C ALA A 73 27.91 30.17 -10.71
N GLN A 74 27.95 29.70 -11.96
CA GLN A 74 27.12 28.56 -12.38
C GLN A 74 27.66 27.22 -11.85
N GLN A 75 28.98 27.10 -11.62
CA GLN A 75 29.57 25.91 -11.01
C GLN A 75 29.29 25.82 -9.52
N GLN A 76 29.29 26.94 -8.78
CA GLN A 76 28.92 26.95 -7.36
C GLN A 76 27.44 26.58 -7.13
N ILE A 77 26.52 27.04 -7.99
CA ILE A 77 25.11 26.63 -7.92
C ILE A 77 24.94 25.13 -8.26
N ALA A 78 25.72 24.60 -9.22
CA ALA A 78 25.75 23.17 -9.50
C ALA A 78 26.30 22.34 -8.33
N GLN A 79 27.32 22.83 -7.63
CA GLN A 79 27.88 22.18 -6.44
C GLN A 79 26.94 22.26 -5.23
N GLN A 80 26.21 23.36 -5.02
CA GLN A 80 25.17 23.43 -3.98
C GLN A 80 23.97 22.51 -4.28
N ALA A 81 23.65 22.28 -5.56
CA ALA A 81 22.67 21.26 -5.96
C ALA A 81 23.18 19.81 -5.77
N ALA A 82 24.49 19.60 -5.63
CA ALA A 82 25.10 18.31 -5.28
C ALA A 82 25.34 18.15 -3.76
N GLY A 83 25.34 19.25 -3.00
CA GLY A 83 25.59 19.28 -1.55
C GLY A 83 24.49 18.66 -0.68
N ALA A 84 23.35 18.30 -1.26
CA ALA A 84 22.21 17.65 -0.59
C ALA A 84 22.03 16.17 -1.00
N SER A 85 23.04 15.55 -1.60
CA SER A 85 22.93 14.16 -2.10
C SER A 85 24.25 13.40 -2.03
N GLY A 86 24.78 13.23 -0.82
CA GLY A 86 25.98 12.42 -0.54
C GLY A 86 25.77 10.89 -0.59
N GLY A 87 24.63 10.41 -1.10
CA GLY A 87 24.30 9.00 -1.17
C GLY A 87 23.43 8.66 -2.38
N HIS A 88 23.66 7.47 -2.95
CA HIS A 88 22.77 6.90 -3.95
C HIS A 88 21.40 6.56 -3.33
N GLU A 89 20.34 6.65 -4.14
CA GLU A 89 19.00 6.22 -3.76
C GLU A 89 19.03 4.78 -3.20
N ARG A 90 18.30 4.51 -2.12
CA ARG A 90 18.23 3.18 -1.50
C ARG A 90 16.88 2.52 -1.75
N ALA A 91 16.90 1.19 -1.83
CA ALA A 91 15.75 0.37 -2.22
C ALA A 91 14.57 0.13 -1.23
N ASN A 92 14.47 0.57 0.03
CA ASN A 92 15.41 1.20 0.97
C ASN A 92 14.81 2.50 1.59
N GLY A 93 15.20 3.67 1.07
CA GLY A 93 14.98 4.97 1.71
C GLY A 93 14.18 5.98 0.86
N PRO A 94 14.21 7.29 1.18
CA PRO A 94 13.38 8.30 0.51
C PRO A 94 13.61 8.39 -1.01
N VAL A 95 12.58 8.86 -1.71
CA VAL A 95 12.55 9.09 -3.16
C VAL A 95 12.35 10.59 -3.43
N ILE A 96 13.12 11.16 -4.36
CA ILE A 96 13.06 12.59 -4.71
C ILE A 96 12.08 12.81 -5.87
N GLY A 97 11.01 13.58 -5.65
CA GLY A 97 9.92 13.68 -6.60
C GLY A 97 9.11 12.38 -6.69
N TYR A 98 8.60 12.06 -7.87
CA TYR A 98 7.79 10.85 -8.09
C TYR A 98 8.60 9.69 -8.70
N LEU A 99 9.74 9.96 -9.37
CA LEU A 99 10.55 8.91 -10.00
C LEU A 99 11.56 8.25 -9.03
N ALA A 100 11.22 7.08 -8.52
CA ALA A 100 12.20 6.16 -7.92
C ALA A 100 13.04 5.45 -9.00
N ARG A 101 14.31 5.18 -8.70
CA ARG A 101 15.27 4.45 -9.55
C ARG A 101 15.58 3.05 -9.01
N GLN A 102 15.43 2.81 -7.70
CA GLN A 102 15.86 1.58 -7.02
C GLN A 102 14.68 0.78 -6.44
N SER A 103 14.53 -0.44 -6.95
CA SER A 103 13.59 -1.51 -6.58
C SER A 103 14.15 -2.52 -5.57
N SER A 104 13.55 -2.71 -4.39
CA SER A 104 13.82 -3.92 -3.58
C SER A 104 12.84 -5.06 -3.89
N SER A 105 11.56 -4.77 -4.12
CA SER A 105 10.52 -5.81 -4.19
C SER A 105 10.69 -6.78 -5.35
N GLY A 106 11.29 -6.36 -6.47
CA GLY A 106 11.50 -7.24 -7.61
C GLY A 106 12.54 -8.35 -7.41
N THR A 107 13.46 -8.20 -6.45
CA THR A 107 14.69 -9.02 -6.36
C THR A 107 15.18 -9.30 -4.93
N LYS A 108 14.63 -8.66 -3.88
CA LYS A 108 15.18 -8.64 -2.51
C LYS A 108 16.64 -8.11 -2.41
N THR A 109 17.16 -7.48 -3.46
CA THR A 109 18.44 -6.77 -3.51
C THR A 109 18.19 -5.33 -3.95
N SER A 110 19.16 -4.41 -3.82
CA SER A 110 18.98 -3.02 -4.31
C SER A 110 19.18 -2.94 -5.83
N THR A 111 18.17 -3.37 -6.59
CA THR A 111 18.26 -3.48 -8.07
C THR A 111 17.64 -2.26 -8.76
N PRO A 112 18.33 -1.64 -9.75
CA PRO A 112 17.74 -0.57 -10.55
C PRO A 112 16.48 -1.06 -11.27
N ILE A 113 15.37 -0.32 -11.21
CA ILE A 113 14.07 -0.75 -11.77
C ILE A 113 14.16 -1.00 -13.29
N ILE A 114 15.07 -0.29 -13.97
CA ILE A 114 15.39 -0.46 -15.40
C ILE A 114 16.14 -1.77 -15.71
N GLN A 115 16.68 -2.48 -14.71
CA GLN A 115 17.39 -3.77 -14.82
C GLN A 115 16.59 -4.98 -14.27
N THR A 116 15.38 -4.76 -13.74
CA THR A 116 14.49 -5.83 -13.26
C THR A 116 13.61 -6.35 -14.40
N PRO A 117 13.61 -7.65 -14.77
CA PRO A 117 12.80 -8.21 -15.88
C PRO A 117 11.34 -8.48 -15.48
N GLN A 118 10.70 -7.54 -14.76
CA GLN A 118 9.32 -7.61 -14.30
C GLN A 118 8.74 -6.20 -14.10
N SER A 119 7.44 -6.05 -14.26
CA SER A 119 6.68 -4.82 -14.03
C SER A 119 6.70 -4.39 -12.55
N VAL A 120 7.23 -3.19 -12.28
CA VAL A 120 7.37 -2.58 -10.95
C VAL A 120 7.00 -1.10 -11.02
N THR A 121 6.00 -0.68 -10.24
CA THR A 121 5.71 0.74 -9.95
C THR A 121 6.22 1.08 -8.55
N VAL A 122 6.62 2.34 -8.35
CA VAL A 122 6.90 2.90 -7.03
C VAL A 122 6.15 4.22 -6.86
N ILE A 123 5.44 4.38 -5.76
CA ILE A 123 4.77 5.60 -5.32
C ILE A 123 5.57 6.20 -4.16
N SER A 124 6.04 7.44 -4.28
CA SER A 124 6.83 8.11 -3.24
C SER A 124 5.95 8.72 -2.14
N ALA A 125 6.52 8.94 -0.94
CA ALA A 125 5.89 9.75 0.11
C ALA A 125 5.48 11.15 -0.38
N GLU A 126 6.21 11.73 -1.35
CA GLU A 126 5.85 13.02 -1.94
C GLU A 126 4.53 12.93 -2.73
N GLN A 127 4.35 11.89 -3.56
CA GLN A 127 3.08 11.68 -4.27
C GLN A 127 1.92 11.45 -3.30
N ILE A 128 2.13 10.68 -2.22
CA ILE A 128 1.13 10.41 -1.17
C ILE A 128 0.70 11.72 -0.49
N ARG A 129 1.67 12.59 -0.16
CA ARG A 129 1.46 13.93 0.42
C ARG A 129 0.66 14.84 -0.51
N ASP A 130 1.03 14.90 -1.79
CA ASP A 130 0.44 15.83 -2.76
C ASP A 130 -0.98 15.41 -3.17
N GLN A 131 -1.22 14.10 -3.30
CA GLN A 131 -2.55 13.51 -3.49
C GLN A 131 -3.40 13.52 -2.20
N LYS A 132 -2.80 13.85 -1.04
CA LYS A 132 -3.43 14.01 0.27
C LYS A 132 -4.19 12.75 0.72
N ILE A 133 -3.51 11.61 0.66
CA ILE A 133 -4.05 10.35 1.16
C ILE A 133 -3.82 10.26 2.67
N VAL A 134 -4.88 10.42 3.46
CA VAL A 134 -4.79 10.51 4.94
C VAL A 134 -4.94 9.15 5.62
N SER A 135 -5.99 8.40 5.28
CA SER A 135 -6.48 7.29 6.12
C SER A 135 -6.79 5.97 5.41
N LYS A 136 -7.05 5.98 4.10
CA LYS A 136 -7.30 4.78 3.29
C LYS A 136 -6.08 4.52 2.40
N PHE A 137 -5.32 3.48 2.68
CA PHE A 137 -4.10 3.15 1.94
C PHE A 137 -4.41 2.65 0.53
N ASP A 138 -5.58 2.04 0.29
CA ASP A 138 -6.02 1.69 -1.06
C ASP A 138 -6.20 2.89 -2.01
N GLU A 139 -6.29 4.12 -1.49
CA GLU A 139 -6.31 5.34 -2.30
C GLU A 139 -4.92 5.65 -2.92
N VAL A 140 -3.82 5.22 -2.28
CA VAL A 140 -2.44 5.40 -2.79
C VAL A 140 -2.26 4.70 -4.15
N LEU A 141 -2.98 3.60 -4.36
CA LEU A 141 -2.84 2.75 -5.53
C LEU A 141 -3.61 3.28 -6.76
N ARG A 142 -4.44 4.31 -6.61
CA ARG A 142 -5.41 4.79 -7.61
C ARG A 142 -4.85 5.30 -8.94
N TYR A 143 -3.54 5.56 -9.01
CA TYR A 143 -2.85 6.00 -10.23
C TYR A 143 -1.92 4.92 -10.82
N THR A 144 -1.91 3.71 -10.25
CA THR A 144 -0.98 2.62 -10.61
C THR A 144 -1.53 1.77 -11.77
N PRO A 145 -0.73 1.45 -12.82
CA PRO A 145 -1.16 0.52 -13.86
C PRO A 145 -1.44 -0.87 -13.28
N GLY A 146 -2.42 -1.58 -13.83
CA GLY A 146 -2.79 -2.93 -13.40
C GLY A 146 -3.60 -2.99 -12.10
N VAL A 147 -3.80 -1.88 -11.37
CA VAL A 147 -4.37 -1.90 -10.01
C VAL A 147 -5.71 -1.16 -9.90
N VAL A 148 -6.68 -1.78 -9.23
CA VAL A 148 -7.93 -1.15 -8.81
C VAL A 148 -7.85 -0.89 -7.31
N GLY A 149 -7.65 0.37 -6.89
CA GLY A 149 -7.64 0.77 -5.48
C GLY A 149 -8.97 1.39 -5.02
N GLY A 150 -9.51 0.95 -3.88
CA GLY A 150 -10.83 1.37 -3.40
C GLY A 150 -11.98 0.54 -3.97
N THR A 151 -11.79 -0.78 -4.08
CA THR A 151 -12.72 -1.70 -4.77
C THR A 151 -14.15 -1.64 -4.22
N TYR A 152 -14.30 -1.44 -2.91
CA TYR A 152 -15.61 -1.33 -2.22
C TYR A 152 -16.03 0.13 -1.96
N GLY A 153 -15.44 1.10 -2.68
CA GLY A 153 -15.84 2.50 -2.61
C GLY A 153 -15.60 3.13 -1.24
N ALA A 154 -16.66 3.61 -0.60
CA ALA A 154 -16.62 4.34 0.66
C ALA A 154 -16.43 3.49 1.94
N ASP A 155 -15.87 2.28 1.84
CA ASP A 155 -15.42 1.54 3.03
C ASP A 155 -14.21 2.23 3.67
N PHE A 156 -14.14 2.21 5.00
CA PHE A 156 -13.03 2.73 5.81
C PHE A 156 -12.39 1.67 6.72
N ARG A 157 -13.01 0.48 6.80
CA ARG A 157 -12.57 -0.62 7.67
C ARG A 157 -11.23 -1.19 7.21
N ASN A 158 -11.12 -1.49 5.90
CA ASN A 158 -10.01 -2.23 5.29
C ASN A 158 -9.57 -1.56 3.98
N ASP A 159 -8.34 -1.87 3.56
CA ASP A 159 -7.77 -1.44 2.29
C ASP A 159 -8.07 -2.48 1.18
N TRP A 160 -8.82 -2.10 0.15
CA TRP A 160 -9.38 -3.04 -0.82
C TRP A 160 -8.83 -2.86 -2.25
N PHE A 161 -7.94 -3.74 -2.69
CA PHE A 161 -7.32 -3.63 -4.02
C PHE A 161 -7.23 -4.93 -4.83
N LEU A 162 -7.43 -4.78 -6.15
CA LEU A 162 -7.21 -5.83 -7.16
C LEU A 162 -5.93 -5.53 -7.94
N ILE A 163 -5.10 -6.53 -8.22
CA ILE A 163 -3.96 -6.43 -9.16
C ILE A 163 -4.21 -7.39 -10.33
N ARG A 164 -4.17 -6.87 -11.57
CA ARG A 164 -4.51 -7.60 -12.81
C ARG A 164 -5.86 -8.33 -12.76
N GLY A 165 -6.80 -7.77 -12.00
CA GLY A 165 -8.15 -8.30 -11.79
C GLY A 165 -8.28 -9.33 -10.65
N PHE A 166 -7.20 -9.70 -9.97
CA PHE A 166 -7.23 -10.60 -8.82
C PHE A 166 -7.18 -9.82 -7.49
N PRO A 167 -8.01 -10.14 -6.48
CA PRO A 167 -7.83 -9.64 -5.12
C PRO A 167 -6.42 -9.93 -4.60
N ALA A 168 -5.85 -8.99 -3.84
CA ALA A 168 -4.48 -9.09 -3.35
C ALA A 168 -4.27 -8.55 -1.92
N GLN A 169 -5.30 -8.00 -1.28
CA GLN A 169 -5.18 -7.38 0.04
C GLN A 169 -5.00 -8.39 1.20
N ASN A 170 -5.49 -9.63 1.06
CA ASN A 170 -5.43 -10.64 2.14
C ASN A 170 -4.04 -11.31 2.25
N GLU A 171 -3.45 -11.68 1.10
CA GLU A 171 -2.23 -12.49 1.04
C GLU A 171 -1.04 -11.73 0.44
N SER A 172 -1.29 -10.63 -0.27
CA SER A 172 -0.29 -9.91 -1.07
C SER A 172 -0.01 -8.48 -0.58
N LEU A 173 -0.40 -8.17 0.65
CA LEU A 173 0.02 -6.97 1.37
C LEU A 173 1.29 -7.24 2.17
N PHE A 174 2.31 -6.41 1.98
CA PHE A 174 3.61 -6.48 2.65
C PHE A 174 3.96 -5.12 3.25
N LEU A 175 4.70 -5.16 4.35
CA LEU A 175 5.30 -3.99 5.00
C LEU A 175 6.76 -4.34 5.31
N ASP A 176 7.69 -3.53 4.82
CA ASP A 176 9.14 -3.71 4.95
C ASP A 176 9.63 -5.09 4.44
N GLY A 177 9.05 -5.57 3.35
CA GLY A 177 9.35 -6.87 2.75
C GLY A 177 8.82 -8.09 3.51
N LEU A 178 8.22 -7.90 4.69
CA LEU A 178 7.58 -8.95 5.49
C LEU A 178 6.06 -8.91 5.29
N GLN A 179 5.42 -10.08 5.27
CA GLN A 179 4.01 -10.24 4.92
C GLN A 179 3.06 -9.71 6.00
N LEU A 180 1.92 -9.16 5.59
CA LEU A 180 0.78 -8.86 6.45
C LEU A 180 -0.41 -9.74 6.05
N PHE A 181 -0.24 -11.05 6.19
CA PHE A 181 -1.26 -12.03 5.82
C PHE A 181 -2.46 -11.95 6.75
N TYR A 182 -3.67 -12.15 6.20
CA TYR A 182 -4.85 -12.47 6.98
C TYR A 182 -5.85 -13.36 6.26
N THR A 183 -6.58 -14.14 7.05
CA THR A 183 -7.86 -14.77 6.66
C THR A 183 -8.96 -14.32 7.63
N SER A 184 -10.21 -14.67 7.34
CA SER A 184 -11.39 -14.16 8.06
C SER A 184 -11.37 -12.61 8.09
N TYR A 185 -11.71 -12.02 9.23
CA TYR A 185 -11.85 -10.58 9.45
C TYR A 185 -10.67 -9.95 10.21
N ALA A 186 -9.64 -10.72 10.57
CA ALA A 186 -8.44 -10.26 11.31
C ALA A 186 -7.48 -9.45 10.41
N SER A 187 -8.02 -8.37 9.85
CA SER A 187 -7.51 -7.65 8.67
C SER A 187 -6.70 -6.42 9.02
N TRP A 188 -5.49 -6.32 8.47
CA TRP A 188 -4.60 -5.17 8.67
C TRP A 188 -5.08 -3.94 7.88
N LYS A 189 -4.79 -2.75 8.41
CA LYS A 189 -4.92 -1.47 7.67
C LYS A 189 -3.59 -0.74 7.73
N LEU A 190 -3.07 -0.28 6.59
CA LEU A 190 -1.83 0.49 6.58
C LEU A 190 -2.08 1.97 6.85
N GLN A 191 -1.05 2.64 7.35
CA GLN A 191 -1.11 4.03 7.81
C GLN A 191 -0.35 4.90 6.80
N PRO A 192 -1.01 5.60 5.85
CA PRO A 192 -0.34 6.22 4.69
C PRO A 192 0.77 7.21 5.06
N PHE A 193 0.57 7.99 6.14
CA PHE A 193 1.54 8.95 6.63
C PHE A 193 2.79 8.31 7.27
N ASN A 194 2.76 7.02 7.61
CA ASN A 194 3.91 6.26 8.11
C ASN A 194 4.80 5.68 7.00
N LEU A 195 4.49 5.95 5.71
CA LEU A 195 5.17 5.32 4.59
C LEU A 195 6.17 6.27 3.92
N GLU A 196 7.34 5.72 3.60
CA GLU A 196 8.41 6.39 2.85
C GLU A 196 8.23 6.15 1.34
N ARG A 197 7.72 4.97 0.97
CA ARG A 197 7.18 4.64 -0.36
C ARG A 197 6.23 3.45 -0.33
N VAL A 198 5.56 3.22 -1.45
CA VAL A 198 4.84 1.97 -1.76
C VAL A 198 5.37 1.41 -3.07
N GLU A 199 5.75 0.13 -3.08
CA GLU A 199 6.15 -0.59 -4.28
C GLU A 199 5.06 -1.57 -4.71
N VAL A 200 4.74 -1.61 -6.00
CA VAL A 200 3.78 -2.56 -6.58
C VAL A 200 4.51 -3.43 -7.59
N LEU A 201 4.60 -4.72 -7.27
CA LEU A 201 5.19 -5.76 -8.12
C LEU A 201 4.04 -6.51 -8.79
N ARG A 202 3.97 -6.49 -10.13
CA ARG A 202 2.87 -7.11 -10.88
C ARG A 202 3.25 -8.50 -11.40
N GLY A 203 2.30 -9.43 -11.34
CA GLY A 203 2.49 -10.84 -11.61
C GLY A 203 3.07 -11.65 -10.44
N PRO A 204 3.05 -13.00 -10.49
CA PRO A 204 3.31 -13.88 -9.36
C PRO A 204 4.61 -13.59 -8.61
N SER A 205 4.48 -13.18 -7.34
CA SER A 205 5.60 -12.72 -6.51
C SER A 205 6.19 -13.81 -5.59
N GLY A 206 5.52 -14.96 -5.49
CA GLY A 206 5.78 -15.96 -4.45
C GLY A 206 7.18 -16.57 -4.46
N ILE A 207 7.90 -16.51 -5.58
CA ILE A 207 9.27 -17.02 -5.72
C ILE A 207 10.25 -16.36 -4.73
N LEU A 208 10.01 -15.13 -4.29
CA LEU A 208 10.79 -14.48 -3.22
C LEU A 208 10.01 -14.35 -1.90
N TYR A 209 8.68 -14.32 -1.95
CA TYR A 209 7.82 -13.89 -0.84
C TYR A 209 6.89 -14.98 -0.27
N GLY A 210 6.86 -16.18 -0.84
CA GLY A 210 5.99 -17.29 -0.42
C GLY A 210 4.54 -17.13 -0.86
N GLY A 211 3.60 -17.67 -0.07
CA GLY A 211 2.16 -17.60 -0.33
C GLY A 211 1.70 -16.17 -0.66
N SER A 212 1.23 -15.95 -1.89
CA SER A 212 0.87 -14.62 -2.39
C SER A 212 -0.12 -14.69 -3.55
N ALA A 213 -0.90 -13.63 -3.75
CA ALA A 213 -1.95 -13.58 -4.77
C ALA A 213 -1.39 -13.59 -6.20
N PRO A 214 -2.08 -14.22 -7.18
CA PRO A 214 -1.62 -14.33 -8.57
C PRO A 214 -1.31 -13.00 -9.26
N GLY A 215 -2.04 -11.93 -8.92
CA GLY A 215 -1.87 -10.60 -9.51
C GLY A 215 -0.54 -9.93 -9.20
N GLY A 216 0.17 -10.37 -8.15
CA GLY A 216 1.39 -9.75 -7.63
C GLY A 216 1.23 -9.27 -6.19
N LEU A 217 2.08 -8.34 -5.74
CA LEU A 217 2.05 -7.82 -4.37
C LEU A 217 2.19 -6.30 -4.28
N VAL A 218 1.81 -5.76 -3.11
CA VAL A 218 2.06 -4.38 -2.69
C VAL A 218 2.95 -4.42 -1.45
N ASN A 219 4.15 -3.86 -1.55
CA ASN A 219 5.11 -3.75 -0.46
C ASN A 219 5.25 -2.27 -0.05
N ALA A 220 4.66 -1.92 1.08
CA ALA A 220 4.87 -0.62 1.71
C ALA A 220 6.23 -0.60 2.43
N VAL A 221 6.93 0.53 2.38
CA VAL A 221 8.19 0.75 3.12
C VAL A 221 7.92 1.79 4.20
N SER A 222 8.20 1.45 5.45
CA SER A 222 7.96 2.35 6.59
C SER A 222 8.98 3.49 6.66
N LYS A 223 8.58 4.56 7.35
CA LYS A 223 9.43 5.70 7.69
C LYS A 223 10.42 5.34 8.79
N LEU A 224 11.60 4.88 8.38
CA LEU A 224 12.70 4.54 9.27
C LEU A 224 13.60 5.75 9.59
N PRO A 225 14.47 5.67 10.61
CA PRO A 225 15.35 6.77 11.01
C PRO A 225 16.36 7.22 9.95
N SER A 226 16.77 8.48 10.07
CA SER A 226 17.71 9.17 9.19
C SER A 226 18.81 9.87 10.00
N ALA A 227 19.96 10.11 9.37
CA ALA A 227 21.00 10.98 9.92
C ALA A 227 20.58 12.47 9.88
N GLU A 228 19.84 12.86 8.84
CA GLU A 228 19.27 14.20 8.70
C GLU A 228 18.13 14.41 9.71
N PRO A 229 18.08 15.55 10.42
CA PRO A 229 16.96 15.89 11.29
C PRO A 229 15.65 16.00 10.52
N ILE A 230 14.59 15.45 11.09
CA ILE A 230 13.22 15.60 10.58
C ILE A 230 12.39 16.24 11.70
N ARG A 231 11.74 17.35 11.41
CA ARG A 231 10.67 17.91 12.22
C ARG A 231 9.51 18.26 11.31
N TYR A 232 8.35 17.68 11.55
CA TYR A 232 7.15 17.92 10.78
C TYR A 232 5.93 17.77 11.67
N ILE A 233 5.00 18.71 11.54
CA ILE A 233 3.63 18.58 12.06
C ILE A 233 2.65 19.06 11.00
N GLU A 234 1.52 18.38 10.86
CA GLU A 234 0.42 18.75 9.98
C GLU A 234 -0.92 18.55 10.69
N THR A 235 -1.87 19.43 10.42
CA THR A 235 -3.28 19.24 10.78
C THR A 235 -4.17 19.56 9.58
N GLY A 236 -5.35 18.93 9.52
CA GLY A 236 -6.32 19.17 8.47
C GLY A 236 -7.73 18.72 8.82
N ILE A 237 -8.69 19.15 8.02
CA ILE A 237 -10.12 18.85 8.16
C ILE A 237 -10.79 18.73 6.79
N ASN A 238 -11.79 17.87 6.67
CA ASN A 238 -12.59 17.72 5.45
C ASN A 238 -14.06 18.14 5.62
N ASN A 239 -14.78 18.23 4.49
CA ASN A 239 -16.19 18.65 4.41
C ASN A 239 -17.20 17.67 5.04
N PHE A 240 -16.77 16.54 5.59
CA PHE A 240 -17.59 15.63 6.41
C PHE A 240 -17.31 15.78 7.92
N GLY A 241 -16.51 16.78 8.30
CA GLY A 241 -16.14 17.04 9.69
C GLY A 241 -15.11 16.06 10.26
N ASN A 242 -14.44 15.28 9.41
CA ASN A 242 -13.31 14.46 9.83
C ASN A 242 -12.03 15.31 9.82
N ALA A 243 -11.36 15.35 10.97
CA ALA A 243 -10.13 16.12 11.18
C ALA A 243 -9.00 15.21 11.65
N TYR A 244 -7.76 15.63 11.41
CA TYR A 244 -6.55 14.92 11.82
C TYR A 244 -5.43 15.86 12.24
N THR A 245 -4.51 15.33 13.05
CA THR A 245 -3.20 15.91 13.34
C THR A 245 -2.15 14.81 13.30
N GLN A 246 -1.02 15.07 12.66
CA GLN A 246 0.05 14.09 12.44
C GLN A 246 1.44 14.72 12.57
N PHE A 247 2.42 13.93 13.01
CA PHE A 247 3.80 14.40 13.23
C PHE A 247 4.84 13.36 12.80
N ASP A 248 5.99 13.84 12.32
CA ASP A 248 7.15 13.03 11.93
C ASP A 248 8.39 13.73 12.50
N ILE A 249 9.03 13.10 13.49
CA ILE A 249 10.08 13.70 14.33
C ILE A 249 11.24 12.71 14.41
N GLY A 250 12.36 13.01 13.76
CA GLY A 250 13.53 12.14 13.71
C GLY A 250 14.87 12.88 13.63
N GLY A 251 15.96 12.11 13.56
CA GLY A 251 17.33 12.62 13.50
C GLY A 251 18.28 11.74 14.28
N ALA A 252 19.48 12.24 14.59
CA ALA A 252 20.57 11.42 15.10
C ALA A 252 21.41 12.05 16.21
N THR A 253 22.05 11.18 17.00
CA THR A 253 23.08 11.50 17.98
C THR A 253 24.36 10.72 17.66
N ALA A 254 25.50 11.42 17.66
CA ALA A 254 26.81 10.77 17.56
C ALA A 254 27.12 9.97 18.83
N GLN A 255 27.82 8.86 18.68
CA GLN A 255 28.24 7.99 19.78
C GLN A 255 29.75 8.07 20.02
N PRO A 256 30.22 7.88 21.26
CA PRO A 256 31.64 7.65 21.53
C PRO A 256 32.19 6.52 20.64
N GLY A 257 33.35 6.73 20.02
CA GLY A 257 33.94 5.77 19.06
C GLY A 257 33.53 5.97 17.59
N GLY A 258 32.66 6.95 17.28
CA GLY A 258 32.36 7.35 15.89
C GLY A 258 31.11 6.73 15.27
N GLY A 259 30.44 5.83 15.99
CA GLY A 259 29.11 5.33 15.60
C GLY A 259 28.01 6.37 15.74
N GLN A 260 26.79 6.00 15.34
CA GLN A 260 25.61 6.86 15.39
C GLN A 260 24.38 6.09 15.90
N VAL A 261 23.53 6.76 16.68
CA VAL A 261 22.16 6.33 16.95
C VAL A 261 21.21 7.31 16.28
N GLN A 262 20.27 6.80 15.50
CA GLN A 262 19.24 7.55 14.81
C GLN A 262 17.87 7.18 15.42
N TYR A 263 16.93 8.11 15.47
CA TYR A 263 15.56 7.87 15.93
C TYR A 263 14.54 8.49 14.97
N ARG A 264 13.32 7.95 14.95
CA ARG A 264 12.16 8.56 14.29
C ARG A 264 10.88 8.15 15.00
N LEU A 265 10.03 9.15 15.27
CA LEU A 265 8.74 9.04 15.91
C LEU A 265 7.70 9.58 14.93
N VAL A 266 6.85 8.70 14.40
CA VAL A 266 5.77 9.07 13.49
C VAL A 266 4.42 8.79 14.17
N GLY A 267 3.45 9.66 14.01
CA GLY A 267 2.10 9.42 14.54
C GLY A 267 1.02 10.25 13.87
N GLN A 268 -0.22 9.80 14.02
CA GLN A 268 -1.44 10.48 13.56
C GLN A 268 -2.56 10.22 14.56
N ALA A 269 -3.39 11.24 14.79
CA ALA A 269 -4.69 11.13 15.42
C ALA A 269 -5.74 11.71 14.46
N GLN A 270 -6.82 10.97 14.19
CA GLN A 270 -7.87 11.31 13.24
C GLN A 270 -9.24 10.94 13.81
N GLY A 271 -10.26 11.77 13.57
CA GLY A 271 -11.64 11.40 13.86
C GLY A 271 -12.69 12.35 13.27
N GLY A 272 -13.92 11.84 13.18
CA GLY A 272 -15.09 12.55 12.66
C GLY A 272 -15.79 11.82 11.50
N GLY A 273 -16.84 12.46 10.96
CA GLY A 273 -17.81 11.83 10.06
C GLY A 273 -17.30 11.47 8.65
N THR A 274 -18.12 10.70 7.92
CA THR A 274 -17.87 10.33 6.53
C THR A 274 -19.02 10.82 5.63
N GLN A 275 -19.07 10.38 4.37
CA GLN A 275 -20.21 10.66 3.50
C GLN A 275 -21.51 9.95 3.93
N THR A 276 -21.40 8.93 4.79
CA THR A 276 -22.50 8.09 5.27
C THR A 276 -22.88 8.50 6.68
N ASP A 277 -24.17 8.75 6.90
CA ASP A 277 -24.74 9.13 8.19
C ASP A 277 -24.38 8.07 9.25
N TYR A 278 -24.09 8.51 10.47
CA TYR A 278 -23.61 7.68 11.59
C TYR A 278 -22.27 6.94 11.40
N VAL A 279 -21.65 6.95 10.20
CA VAL A 279 -20.35 6.31 9.94
C VAL A 279 -19.22 7.34 10.09
N TYR A 280 -18.19 6.96 10.85
CA TYR A 280 -17.04 7.80 11.21
C TYR A 280 -15.72 7.09 10.86
N ASP A 281 -14.66 7.85 10.58
CA ASP A 281 -13.30 7.32 10.33
C ASP A 281 -12.38 7.79 11.45
N ASN A 282 -12.46 7.12 12.60
CA ASN A 282 -11.63 7.39 13.77
C ASN A 282 -10.41 6.46 13.72
N ASN A 283 -9.21 7.04 13.60
CA ASN A 283 -7.98 6.30 13.40
C ASN A 283 -6.82 6.96 14.15
N PHE A 284 -6.03 6.17 14.88
CA PHE A 284 -4.89 6.65 15.65
C PHE A 284 -3.72 5.71 15.41
N PHE A 285 -2.52 6.22 15.20
CA PHE A 285 -1.31 5.41 15.22
C PHE A 285 -0.10 6.12 15.82
N PHE A 286 0.82 5.33 16.35
CA PHE A 286 2.15 5.76 16.77
C PHE A 286 3.18 4.70 16.38
N ALA A 287 4.26 5.13 15.73
CA ALA A 287 5.33 4.30 15.21
C ALA A 287 6.71 4.84 15.63
N PRO A 288 7.26 4.37 16.77
CA PRO A 288 8.62 4.67 17.19
C PRO A 288 9.63 3.73 16.53
N SER A 289 10.79 4.27 16.13
CA SER A 289 11.90 3.49 15.59
C SER A 289 13.26 4.09 15.97
N VAL A 290 14.26 3.22 16.10
CA VAL A 290 15.66 3.56 16.45
C VAL A 290 16.61 2.72 15.58
N THR A 291 17.60 3.36 14.96
CA THR A 291 18.67 2.69 14.21
C THR A 291 20.01 2.91 14.89
N TRP A 292 20.62 1.82 15.34
CA TRP A 292 22.00 1.80 15.82
C TRP A 292 22.95 1.43 14.67
N ARG A 293 23.97 2.28 14.46
CA ARG A 293 25.07 2.04 13.53
C ARG A 293 26.40 2.19 14.29
N PRO A 294 27.00 1.11 14.81
CA PRO A 294 28.27 1.21 15.51
C PRO A 294 29.43 1.57 14.57
N ASP A 295 29.32 1.17 13.31
CA ASP A 295 30.32 1.34 12.25
C ASP A 295 29.62 1.58 10.89
N ALA A 296 30.40 1.61 9.80
CA ALA A 296 29.85 1.82 8.46
C ALA A 296 29.03 0.62 7.96
N ASP A 297 29.47 -0.59 8.28
CA ASP A 297 29.01 -1.86 7.71
C ASP A 297 27.80 -2.46 8.42
N THR A 298 27.66 -2.18 9.71
CA THR A 298 26.67 -2.77 10.61
C THR A 298 25.53 -1.80 10.88
N SER A 299 24.30 -2.28 10.77
CA SER A 299 23.09 -1.49 11.06
C SER A 299 22.03 -2.37 11.72
N LEU A 300 21.50 -1.94 12.85
CA LEU A 300 20.35 -2.55 13.51
C LEU A 300 19.27 -1.50 13.71
N THR A 301 18.17 -1.61 12.96
CA THR A 301 16.95 -0.83 13.18
C THR A 301 15.98 -1.65 14.00
N VAL A 302 15.52 -1.13 15.13
CA VAL A 302 14.39 -1.67 15.91
C VAL A 302 13.20 -0.73 15.74
N PHE A 303 12.02 -1.28 15.51
CA PHE A 303 10.80 -0.50 15.24
C PHE A 303 9.58 -1.11 15.93
N GLY A 304 8.61 -0.25 16.23
CA GLY A 304 7.27 -0.64 16.64
C GLY A 304 6.21 0.17 15.91
N MET A 305 4.97 -0.32 15.94
CA MET A 305 3.78 0.43 15.55
C MET A 305 2.59 -0.06 16.39
N ALA A 306 1.82 0.85 16.96
CA ALA A 306 0.51 0.56 17.53
C ALA A 306 -0.53 1.45 16.84
N SER A 307 -1.70 0.89 16.51
CA SER A 307 -2.79 1.68 15.93
C SER A 307 -4.18 1.14 16.25
N HIS A 308 -5.11 2.07 16.45
CA HIS A 308 -6.52 1.82 16.75
C HIS A 308 -7.39 2.42 15.65
N SER A 309 -8.28 1.62 15.05
CA SER A 309 -9.32 2.08 14.13
C SER A 309 -10.71 1.76 14.71
N ASN A 310 -11.63 2.71 14.68
CA ASN A 310 -13.03 2.52 15.07
C ASN A 310 -13.96 3.18 14.03
N THR A 311 -14.95 2.42 13.55
CA THR A 311 -15.88 2.82 12.49
C THR A 311 -17.15 1.94 12.54
N ARG A 312 -17.93 1.87 11.45
CA ARG A 312 -19.16 1.09 11.30
C ARG A 312 -19.17 0.27 10.00
N ALA A 313 -20.20 -0.55 9.82
CA ALA A 313 -20.42 -1.37 8.63
C ALA A 313 -20.42 -0.55 7.33
N LEU A 314 -19.90 -1.16 6.27
CA LEU A 314 -20.15 -0.74 4.90
C LEU A 314 -21.61 -1.03 4.51
N ASN A 315 -22.24 -0.14 3.76
CA ASN A 315 -23.57 -0.38 3.19
C ASN A 315 -23.53 -1.42 2.06
N PHE A 316 -24.42 -2.42 2.14
CA PHE A 316 -24.67 -3.38 1.06
C PHE A 316 -26.02 -3.00 0.43
N LEU A 317 -26.00 -2.42 -0.78
CA LEU A 317 -27.19 -1.83 -1.41
C LEU A 317 -27.63 -2.58 -2.67
N PRO A 318 -28.94 -2.73 -2.95
CA PRO A 318 -29.38 -3.38 -4.18
C PRO A 318 -28.99 -2.59 -5.45
N TYR A 319 -28.70 -3.32 -6.54
CA TYR A 319 -28.41 -2.78 -7.88
C TYR A 319 -29.53 -1.88 -8.42
N VAL A 320 -30.78 -2.27 -8.19
CA VAL A 320 -31.96 -1.42 -8.40
C VAL A 320 -32.09 -0.49 -7.19
N GLY A 321 -32.01 0.82 -7.43
CA GLY A 321 -31.85 1.85 -6.41
C GLY A 321 -30.44 2.47 -6.38
N THR A 322 -29.43 1.86 -7.01
CA THR A 322 -28.05 2.39 -7.06
C THR A 322 -27.52 2.56 -8.48
N VAL A 323 -27.35 1.46 -9.21
CA VAL A 323 -26.90 1.45 -10.61
C VAL A 323 -28.04 1.88 -11.53
N THR A 324 -29.21 1.26 -11.34
CA THR A 324 -30.47 1.59 -12.00
C THR A 324 -31.41 2.25 -10.99
N ASN A 325 -32.39 3.03 -11.44
CA ASN A 325 -33.35 3.65 -10.53
C ASN A 325 -34.40 2.63 -10.06
N ALA A 326 -34.74 2.67 -8.77
CA ALA A 326 -35.96 2.06 -8.25
C ALA A 326 -37.17 2.96 -8.57
N PRO A 327 -38.42 2.51 -8.33
CA PRO A 327 -39.62 3.36 -8.48
C PRO A 327 -39.57 4.64 -7.64
N PHE A 328 -38.84 4.65 -6.53
CA PHE A 328 -38.59 5.82 -5.68
C PHE A 328 -37.36 6.67 -6.10
N GLY A 329 -36.70 6.35 -7.22
CA GLY A 329 -35.48 7.01 -7.67
C GLY A 329 -34.21 6.27 -7.23
N ARG A 330 -33.29 6.96 -6.53
CA ARG A 330 -32.04 6.39 -6.04
C ARG A 330 -31.94 6.44 -4.53
N ILE A 331 -31.30 5.43 -3.96
CA ILE A 331 -30.96 5.35 -2.53
C ILE A 331 -29.96 6.49 -2.24
N PRO A 332 -30.20 7.36 -1.23
CA PRO A 332 -29.29 8.43 -0.88
C PRO A 332 -27.88 7.91 -0.55
N THR A 333 -26.84 8.62 -0.98
CA THR A 333 -25.45 8.18 -0.73
C THR A 333 -25.00 8.34 0.73
N SER A 334 -25.82 9.00 1.56
CA SER A 334 -25.58 9.12 3.00
C SER A 334 -26.35 8.09 3.84
N LEU A 335 -27.37 7.42 3.28
CA LEU A 335 -28.20 6.48 4.03
C LEU A 335 -27.37 5.37 4.66
N PHE A 336 -27.59 5.09 5.95
CA PHE A 336 -26.97 3.97 6.64
C PHE A 336 -27.93 2.77 6.71
N VAL A 337 -27.44 1.59 6.32
CA VAL A 337 -28.22 0.33 6.34
C VAL A 337 -28.04 -0.44 7.65
N GLY A 338 -26.97 -0.20 8.38
CA GLY A 338 -26.76 -0.78 9.71
C GLY A 338 -27.73 -0.24 10.75
N ASP A 339 -27.43 -0.45 12.03
CA ASP A 339 -28.22 0.10 13.12
C ASP A 339 -27.29 0.73 14.18
N PRO A 340 -27.24 2.08 14.32
CA PRO A 340 -26.26 2.76 15.16
C PRO A 340 -26.35 2.44 16.65
N SER A 341 -27.40 1.75 17.12
CA SER A 341 -27.47 1.22 18.50
C SER A 341 -26.55 0.02 18.75
N VAL A 342 -26.18 -0.73 17.70
CA VAL A 342 -25.45 -2.01 17.82
C VAL A 342 -24.27 -2.15 16.85
N ASP A 343 -24.21 -1.31 15.81
CA ASP A 343 -23.20 -1.39 14.78
C ASP A 343 -21.88 -0.74 15.23
N GLN A 344 -20.80 -1.54 15.23
CA GLN A 344 -19.44 -1.16 15.57
C GLN A 344 -18.43 -2.07 14.86
N PHE A 345 -17.45 -1.47 14.18
CA PHE A 345 -16.21 -2.13 13.76
C PHE A 345 -15.04 -1.50 14.53
N ARG A 346 -14.32 -2.31 15.31
CA ARG A 346 -13.11 -1.92 16.05
C ARG A 346 -11.95 -2.80 15.60
N ARG A 347 -10.79 -2.21 15.36
CA ARG A 347 -9.52 -2.91 15.21
C ARG A 347 -8.46 -2.28 16.09
N ASP A 348 -7.81 -3.10 16.89
CA ASP A 348 -6.53 -2.78 17.52
C ASP A 348 -5.46 -3.62 16.81
N GLN A 349 -4.37 -3.01 16.35
CA GLN A 349 -3.25 -3.72 15.74
C GLN A 349 -1.91 -3.18 16.23
N GLU A 350 -0.99 -4.09 16.53
CA GLU A 350 0.33 -3.84 17.11
C GLU A 350 1.40 -4.58 16.30
N MET A 351 2.59 -4.00 16.19
CA MET A 351 3.74 -4.59 15.54
C MET A 351 5.02 -4.22 16.29
N VAL A 352 5.95 -5.17 16.39
CA VAL A 352 7.32 -4.94 16.86
C VAL A 352 8.29 -5.78 16.03
N GLY A 353 9.43 -5.22 15.66
CA GLY A 353 10.36 -5.90 14.79
C GLY A 353 11.74 -5.25 14.72
N TYR A 354 12.60 -5.86 13.91
CA TYR A 354 13.91 -5.32 13.59
C TYR A 354 14.33 -5.60 12.14
N GLN A 355 15.22 -4.77 11.64
CA GLN A 355 15.98 -4.96 10.41
C GLN A 355 17.46 -4.91 10.77
N PHE A 356 18.17 -6.01 10.57
CA PHE A 356 19.61 -6.09 10.73
C PHE A 356 20.28 -6.19 9.36
N GLN A 357 21.33 -5.41 9.13
CA GLN A 357 22.24 -5.53 8.00
C GLN A 357 23.68 -5.55 8.49
N LYS A 358 24.51 -6.38 7.86
CA LYS A 358 25.96 -6.31 7.98
C LYS A 358 26.66 -6.59 6.64
N SER A 359 27.49 -5.65 6.18
CA SER A 359 28.57 -5.99 5.24
C SER A 359 29.55 -6.93 5.96
N ILE A 360 29.74 -8.14 5.43
CA ILE A 360 30.75 -9.09 5.91
C ILE A 360 32.06 -8.89 5.13
N SER A 361 31.94 -8.47 3.87
CA SER A 361 33.04 -7.99 3.02
C SER A 361 32.44 -7.13 1.89
N ASP A 362 33.28 -6.50 1.06
CA ASP A 362 32.88 -5.79 -0.16
C ASP A 362 31.95 -6.62 -1.08
N SER A 363 32.07 -7.94 -1.03
CA SER A 363 31.33 -8.90 -1.84
C SER A 363 30.19 -9.62 -1.12
N VAL A 364 30.09 -9.55 0.21
CA VAL A 364 29.12 -10.33 1.00
C VAL A 364 28.30 -9.43 1.92
N ASP A 365 26.99 -9.39 1.73
CA ASP A 365 26.01 -8.72 2.59
C ASP A 365 25.12 -9.76 3.28
N PHE A 366 24.97 -9.65 4.60
CA PHE A 366 23.93 -10.38 5.35
C PHE A 366 22.82 -9.42 5.78
N ARG A 367 21.56 -9.84 5.62
CA ARG A 367 20.38 -9.12 6.11
C ARG A 367 19.44 -10.09 6.85
N GLN A 368 18.84 -9.62 7.94
CA GLN A 368 17.84 -10.36 8.70
C GLN A 368 16.72 -9.42 9.13
N ASN A 369 15.50 -9.69 8.65
CA ASN A 369 14.31 -8.90 8.95
C ASN A 369 13.33 -9.74 9.75
N ALA A 370 12.87 -9.24 10.89
CA ALA A 370 11.91 -9.94 11.74
C ALA A 370 10.77 -9.02 12.20
N ARG A 371 9.57 -9.58 12.32
CA ARG A 371 8.40 -8.90 12.91
C ARG A 371 7.51 -9.88 13.66
N MET A 372 7.08 -9.48 14.86
CA MET A 372 5.84 -9.94 15.47
C MET A 372 4.75 -8.90 15.18
N ALA A 373 3.56 -9.35 14.81
CA ALA A 373 2.39 -8.49 14.65
C ALA A 373 1.15 -9.14 15.31
N HIS A 374 0.31 -8.34 15.94
CA HIS A 374 -0.92 -8.77 16.61
C HIS A 374 -2.10 -7.90 16.16
N VAL A 375 -3.30 -8.48 16.10
CA VAL A 375 -4.54 -7.77 15.76
C VAL A 375 -5.75 -8.40 16.45
N ASP A 376 -6.60 -7.56 17.06
CA ASP A 376 -7.95 -7.91 17.53
C ASP A 376 -8.96 -7.10 16.70
N VAL A 377 -9.67 -7.76 15.79
CA VAL A 377 -10.82 -7.17 15.08
C VAL A 377 -12.11 -7.65 15.73
N TYR A 378 -12.91 -6.71 16.21
CA TYR A 378 -14.28 -6.91 16.64
C TYR A 378 -15.22 -6.22 15.64
N TYR A 379 -16.19 -6.96 15.11
CA TYR A 379 -17.25 -6.38 14.29
C TYR A 379 -18.60 -7.00 14.64
N ALA A 380 -19.52 -6.16 15.12
CA ALA A 380 -20.94 -6.48 15.22
C ALA A 380 -21.70 -5.41 14.43
N GLY A 381 -22.72 -5.80 13.66
CA GLY A 381 -23.40 -4.84 12.81
C GLY A 381 -24.44 -5.43 11.88
N LEU A 382 -25.16 -4.54 11.19
CA LEU A 382 -26.21 -4.93 10.24
C LEU A 382 -25.84 -4.52 8.81
N TYR A 383 -26.16 -5.39 7.86
CA TYR A 383 -25.91 -5.15 6.43
C TYR A 383 -27.08 -5.63 5.57
N GLY A 384 -27.25 -5.02 4.40
CA GLY A 384 -28.36 -5.32 3.49
C GLY A 384 -28.18 -6.64 2.74
N LEU A 385 -29.29 -7.34 2.54
CA LEU A 385 -29.39 -8.60 1.80
C LEU A 385 -30.27 -8.45 0.54
N GLY A 386 -30.51 -7.21 0.09
CA GLY A 386 -31.46 -6.88 -0.98
C GLY A 386 -32.87 -6.55 -0.47
N TYR A 387 -33.81 -6.35 -1.40
CA TYR A 387 -35.20 -6.01 -1.06
C TYR A 387 -35.93 -7.20 -0.43
N ALA A 388 -36.75 -6.92 0.59
CA ALA A 388 -37.55 -7.93 1.29
C ALA A 388 -38.74 -8.45 0.45
N THR A 389 -39.25 -7.61 -0.47
CA THR A 389 -40.38 -7.98 -1.36
C THR A 389 -40.19 -7.40 -2.76
N THR A 390 -40.19 -6.08 -2.92
CA THR A 390 -40.06 -5.40 -4.21
C THR A 390 -39.28 -4.08 -4.07
N PRO A 391 -38.65 -3.58 -5.15
CA PRO A 391 -38.07 -2.24 -5.16
C PRO A 391 -39.07 -1.10 -4.94
N ALA A 392 -40.38 -1.34 -5.10
CA ALA A 392 -41.41 -0.33 -4.87
C ALA A 392 -41.71 -0.09 -3.39
N ALA A 393 -41.63 -1.14 -2.56
CA ALA A 393 -41.86 -1.04 -1.11
C ALA A 393 -40.72 -0.32 -0.37
N ALA A 394 -39.52 -0.27 -0.97
CA ALA A 394 -38.29 0.26 -0.40
C ALA A 394 -37.78 -0.44 0.88
N ASP A 395 -38.42 -1.53 1.33
CA ASP A 395 -37.94 -2.35 2.44
C ASP A 395 -36.82 -3.29 2.01
N ILE A 396 -35.67 -3.22 2.69
CA ILE A 396 -34.57 -4.18 2.56
C ILE A 396 -34.52 -5.14 3.74
N THR A 397 -34.21 -6.40 3.44
CA THR A 397 -33.86 -7.40 4.44
C THR A 397 -32.44 -7.14 4.94
N ARG A 398 -32.20 -7.35 6.23
CA ARG A 398 -30.88 -7.18 6.85
C ARG A 398 -30.38 -8.45 7.51
N GLY A 399 -29.09 -8.72 7.34
CA GLY A 399 -28.35 -9.67 8.17
C GLY A 399 -27.81 -8.96 9.41
N ASN A 400 -27.85 -9.63 10.56
CA ASN A 400 -27.19 -9.24 11.79
C ASN A 400 -25.93 -10.12 11.95
N PHE A 401 -24.77 -9.50 11.84
CA PHE A 401 -23.48 -10.19 11.79
C PHE A 401 -22.67 -9.98 13.05
N TYR A 402 -21.91 -11.01 13.42
CA TYR A 402 -20.89 -10.95 14.44
C TYR A 402 -19.62 -11.63 13.96
N THR A 403 -18.49 -10.99 14.20
CA THR A 403 -17.18 -11.62 14.18
C THR A 403 -16.28 -11.05 15.27
N ARG A 404 -15.44 -11.91 15.84
CA ARG A 404 -14.20 -11.50 16.48
C ARG A 404 -13.06 -12.37 15.96
N GLY A 405 -12.08 -11.75 15.33
CA GLY A 405 -10.88 -12.39 14.81
C GLY A 405 -9.66 -11.83 15.52
N ILE A 406 -9.01 -12.65 16.35
CA ILE A 406 -7.78 -12.29 17.06
C ILE A 406 -6.63 -13.05 16.43
N ALA A 407 -5.70 -12.37 15.74
CA ALA A 407 -4.59 -13.02 15.05
C ALA A 407 -3.21 -12.53 15.51
N THR A 408 -2.22 -13.42 15.46
CA THR A 408 -0.81 -13.13 15.69
C THR A 408 0.03 -13.69 14.54
N GLN A 409 0.94 -12.86 14.02
CA GLN A 409 1.96 -13.23 13.05
C GLN A 409 3.36 -13.17 13.66
N LEU A 410 4.21 -14.10 13.24
CA LEU A 410 5.66 -14.02 13.33
C LEU A 410 6.23 -14.18 11.92
N ASN A 411 7.15 -13.31 11.52
CA ASN A 411 7.91 -13.41 10.29
C ASN A 411 9.41 -13.27 10.59
N LEU A 412 10.24 -14.08 9.95
CA LEU A 412 11.71 -13.99 9.99
C LEU A 412 12.28 -14.35 8.62
N ASP A 413 12.83 -13.35 7.91
CA ASP A 413 13.47 -13.52 6.61
C ASP A 413 14.99 -13.28 6.73
N ASN A 414 15.77 -14.30 6.37
CA ASN A 414 17.22 -14.29 6.41
C ASN A 414 17.75 -14.27 4.98
N GLN A 415 18.71 -13.39 4.69
CA GLN A 415 19.24 -13.13 3.36
C GLN A 415 20.77 -13.09 3.40
N LEU A 416 21.42 -13.81 2.49
CA LEU A 416 22.84 -13.70 2.20
C LEU A 416 23.01 -13.36 0.71
N GLU A 417 23.48 -12.14 0.45
CA GLU A 417 23.80 -11.65 -0.89
C GLU A 417 25.31 -11.78 -1.16
N TYR A 418 25.68 -12.37 -2.29
CA TYR A 418 27.08 -12.56 -2.70
C TYR A 418 27.31 -12.05 -4.12
N ARG A 419 28.26 -11.12 -4.26
CA ARG A 419 28.65 -10.47 -5.51
C ARG A 419 29.99 -11.00 -5.99
N PHE A 420 30.01 -11.63 -7.16
CA PHE A 420 31.22 -12.25 -7.74
C PHE A 420 31.20 -12.22 -9.27
N ALA A 421 32.25 -12.72 -9.91
CA ALA A 421 32.35 -12.79 -11.36
C ALA A 421 32.83 -14.17 -11.85
N THR A 422 32.32 -14.63 -12.99
CA THR A 422 32.84 -15.81 -13.70
C THR A 422 33.23 -15.41 -15.13
N GLY A 423 34.51 -15.07 -15.30
CA GLY A 423 35.02 -14.49 -16.55
C GLY A 423 34.34 -13.14 -16.84
N ALA A 424 33.55 -13.08 -17.91
CA ALA A 424 32.80 -11.88 -18.31
C ALA A 424 31.43 -11.74 -17.63
N LEU A 425 30.96 -12.76 -16.89
CA LEU A 425 29.69 -12.74 -16.18
C LEU A 425 29.86 -12.09 -14.81
N GLN A 426 29.03 -11.10 -14.49
CA GLN A 426 28.87 -10.52 -13.14
C GLN A 426 27.66 -11.17 -12.47
N HIS A 427 27.77 -11.57 -11.22
CA HIS A 427 26.72 -12.25 -10.45
C HIS A 427 26.36 -11.45 -9.22
N THR A 428 25.05 -11.31 -8.96
CA THR A 428 24.52 -10.93 -7.64
C THR A 428 23.58 -12.04 -7.18
N ALA A 429 24.17 -13.06 -6.57
CA ALA A 429 23.46 -14.19 -5.99
C ALA A 429 22.83 -13.80 -4.65
N LEU A 430 21.65 -14.34 -4.37
CA LEU A 430 20.93 -14.18 -3.12
C LEU A 430 20.39 -15.54 -2.68
N ALA A 431 20.85 -16.02 -1.53
CA ALA A 431 20.28 -17.19 -0.85
C ALA A 431 19.52 -16.73 0.40
N GLY A 432 18.43 -17.40 0.76
CA GLY A 432 17.67 -17.02 1.94
C GLY A 432 16.77 -18.10 2.54
N VAL A 433 16.38 -17.86 3.79
CA VAL A 433 15.51 -18.71 4.60
C VAL A 433 14.41 -17.85 5.21
N ASP A 434 13.16 -18.14 4.85
CA ASP A 434 11.96 -17.40 5.24
C ASP A 434 11.09 -18.31 6.12
N LEU A 435 10.87 -17.89 7.36
CA LEU A 435 10.05 -18.59 8.36
C LEU A 435 8.86 -17.71 8.74
N LYS A 436 7.67 -18.30 8.74
CA LYS A 436 6.43 -17.61 9.12
C LYS A 436 5.56 -18.47 10.02
N TYR A 437 4.85 -17.80 10.91
CA TYR A 437 3.74 -18.37 11.67
C TYR A 437 2.58 -17.38 11.65
N TYR A 438 1.38 -17.88 11.40
CA TYR A 438 0.10 -17.18 11.60
C TYR A 438 -0.77 -18.03 12.50
N GLY A 439 -1.42 -17.44 13.49
CA GLY A 439 -2.43 -18.09 14.32
C GLY A 439 -3.60 -17.16 14.60
N ILE A 440 -4.84 -17.63 14.41
CA ILE A 440 -6.08 -16.86 14.61
C ILE A 440 -7.09 -17.61 15.49
N ASP A 441 -7.63 -16.93 16.51
CA ASP A 441 -8.91 -17.30 17.15
C ASP A 441 -10.03 -16.62 16.36
N ASP A 442 -10.78 -17.42 15.60
CA ASP A 442 -11.79 -16.97 14.65
C ASP A 442 -13.19 -17.39 15.12
N ARG A 443 -14.04 -16.40 15.39
CA ARG A 443 -15.41 -16.60 15.91
C ARG A 443 -16.37 -15.78 15.08
N GLN A 444 -17.32 -16.43 14.41
CA GLN A 444 -18.29 -15.75 13.53
C GLN A 444 -19.70 -16.30 13.76
N GLY A 445 -20.68 -15.40 13.73
CA GLY A 445 -22.09 -15.67 13.93
C GLY A 445 -22.95 -14.82 12.99
N PHE A 446 -24.09 -15.36 12.58
CA PHE A 446 -25.02 -14.70 11.66
C PHE A 446 -26.47 -14.99 12.05
N GLY A 447 -27.32 -14.01 11.84
CA GLY A 447 -28.78 -14.13 11.95
C GLY A 447 -29.46 -13.03 11.15
N MET A 448 -30.79 -12.94 11.29
CA MET A 448 -31.58 -11.89 10.64
C MET A 448 -31.73 -10.68 11.57
N GLY A 449 -31.70 -9.49 11.00
CA GLY A 449 -32.12 -8.24 11.65
C GLY A 449 -33.55 -7.85 11.26
N THR A 450 -34.07 -6.77 11.85
CA THR A 450 -35.30 -6.13 11.38
C THR A 450 -35.09 -5.59 9.97
N ASN A 451 -36.11 -5.68 9.10
CA ASN A 451 -36.08 -5.00 7.80
C ASN A 451 -35.94 -3.47 8.00
N LEU A 452 -35.32 -2.79 7.04
CA LEU A 452 -35.19 -1.33 7.04
C LEU A 452 -35.85 -0.74 5.81
N ASN A 453 -36.72 0.25 6.00
CA ASN A 453 -37.25 1.03 4.89
C ASN A 453 -36.22 2.08 4.45
N LEU A 454 -35.82 2.06 3.17
CA LEU A 454 -34.79 2.95 2.63
C LEU A 454 -35.23 4.43 2.51
N LEU A 455 -36.53 4.72 2.62
CA LEU A 455 -37.10 6.07 2.53
C LEU A 455 -37.46 6.66 3.90
N ASN A 456 -37.75 5.81 4.87
CA ASN A 456 -38.08 6.19 6.25
C ASN A 456 -37.40 5.22 7.24
N PRO A 457 -36.07 5.29 7.41
CA PRO A 457 -35.32 4.34 8.22
C PRO A 457 -35.59 4.51 9.72
N VAL A 458 -35.91 3.41 10.41
CA VAL A 458 -36.11 3.36 11.86
C VAL A 458 -35.01 2.52 12.52
N TYR A 459 -34.13 3.22 13.23
CA TYR A 459 -33.00 2.65 13.98
C TYR A 459 -33.38 2.32 15.43
N GLY A 460 -32.47 1.66 16.15
CA GLY A 460 -32.67 1.25 17.55
C GLY A 460 -33.57 0.03 17.74
N THR A 461 -33.88 -0.71 16.66
CA THR A 461 -34.83 -1.84 16.68
C THR A 461 -34.13 -3.20 16.80
N ASN A 462 -32.80 -3.23 16.72
CA ASN A 462 -32.00 -4.45 16.81
C ASN A 462 -31.21 -4.54 18.12
N LEU A 463 -30.92 -5.76 18.54
CA LEU A 463 -29.97 -6.10 19.60
C LEU A 463 -28.66 -6.64 19.00
N PRO A 464 -27.52 -6.52 19.71
CA PRO A 464 -26.28 -7.16 19.28
C PRO A 464 -26.49 -8.67 19.13
N TYR A 465 -25.84 -9.27 18.14
CA TYR A 465 -25.99 -10.70 17.88
C TYR A 465 -25.59 -11.57 19.09
N SER A 466 -26.49 -12.48 19.46
CA SER A 466 -26.35 -13.39 20.61
C SER A 466 -26.67 -14.86 20.27
N GLY A 467 -26.77 -15.17 18.97
CA GLY A 467 -27.07 -16.52 18.47
C GLY A 467 -25.86 -17.47 18.43
N PRO A 468 -26.07 -18.71 17.94
CA PRO A 468 -25.00 -19.70 17.84
C PRO A 468 -23.96 -19.31 16.78
N LEU A 469 -22.68 -19.49 17.11
CA LEU A 469 -21.59 -19.31 16.15
C LEU A 469 -21.64 -20.40 15.08
N TYR A 470 -21.51 -20.02 13.80
CA TYR A 470 -21.31 -20.98 12.70
C TYR A 470 -19.83 -21.29 12.47
N GLN A 471 -18.94 -20.45 13.01
CA GLN A 471 -17.49 -20.61 12.99
C GLN A 471 -16.93 -20.29 14.37
N ASN A 472 -16.15 -21.20 14.93
CA ASN A 472 -15.48 -21.01 16.22
C ASN A 472 -14.26 -21.95 16.25
N ALA A 473 -13.11 -21.44 15.86
CA ALA A 473 -11.91 -22.26 15.66
C ALA A 473 -10.64 -21.52 16.09
N TYR A 474 -9.58 -22.30 16.32
CA TYR A 474 -8.22 -21.78 16.32
C TYR A 474 -7.47 -22.34 15.11
N LEU A 475 -7.15 -21.48 14.15
CA LEU A 475 -6.46 -21.88 12.91
C LEU A 475 -5.01 -21.41 12.96
N THR A 476 -4.08 -22.25 12.55
CA THR A 476 -2.66 -21.91 12.44
C THR A 476 -2.08 -22.31 11.09
N GLN A 477 -1.18 -21.48 10.59
CA GLN A 477 -0.38 -21.74 9.40
C GLN A 477 1.10 -21.55 9.76
N GLY A 478 1.85 -22.63 9.80
CA GLY A 478 3.31 -22.61 9.84
C GLY A 478 3.87 -22.64 8.42
N MET A 479 4.87 -21.81 8.11
CA MET A 479 5.61 -21.89 6.85
C MET A 479 7.12 -21.89 7.12
N ALA A 480 7.83 -22.75 6.40
CA ALA A 480 9.27 -22.64 6.23
C ALA A 480 9.59 -22.68 4.74
N ALA A 481 10.58 -21.91 4.31
CA ALA A 481 11.02 -21.93 2.92
C ALA A 481 12.51 -21.65 2.77
N VAL A 482 13.09 -22.22 1.71
CA VAL A 482 14.42 -21.86 1.21
C VAL A 482 14.28 -21.28 -0.19
N TYR A 483 15.00 -20.20 -0.48
CA TYR A 483 15.00 -19.57 -1.80
C TYR A 483 16.42 -19.21 -2.26
N LEU A 484 16.62 -19.28 -3.57
CA LEU A 484 17.85 -18.92 -4.25
C LEU A 484 17.50 -18.09 -5.49
N GLN A 485 18.26 -17.03 -5.71
CA GLN A 485 18.22 -16.21 -6.92
C GLN A 485 19.65 -15.92 -7.38
N ASP A 486 19.86 -15.81 -8.68
CA ASP A 486 21.04 -15.17 -9.26
C ASP A 486 20.63 -14.13 -10.31
N GLN A 487 21.35 -13.01 -10.32
CA GLN A 487 21.25 -11.94 -11.30
C GLN A 487 22.54 -11.95 -12.11
N VAL A 488 22.55 -12.70 -13.21
CA VAL A 488 23.71 -12.90 -14.08
C VAL A 488 23.71 -11.81 -15.15
N LYS A 489 24.73 -10.95 -15.13
CA LYS A 489 24.88 -9.84 -16.06
C LYS A 489 26.08 -10.04 -16.98
N LEU A 490 25.86 -9.84 -18.28
CA LEU A 490 26.86 -9.86 -19.35
C LEU A 490 26.70 -8.58 -20.18
N ASP A 491 27.61 -7.62 -20.03
CA ASP A 491 27.52 -6.28 -20.63
C ASP A 491 26.15 -5.62 -20.35
N ARG A 492 25.28 -5.53 -21.35
CA ARG A 492 23.93 -4.95 -21.29
C ARG A 492 22.82 -5.96 -20.99
N LEU A 493 23.10 -7.26 -21.07
CA LEU A 493 22.13 -8.32 -20.79
C LEU A 493 22.14 -8.68 -19.30
N THR A 494 21.01 -8.60 -18.62
CA THR A 494 20.81 -9.19 -17.28
C THR A 494 19.80 -10.33 -17.38
N VAL A 495 20.18 -11.51 -16.89
CA VAL A 495 19.31 -12.67 -16.71
C VAL A 495 19.09 -12.89 -15.22
N VAL A 496 17.82 -13.03 -14.82
CA VAL A 496 17.43 -13.31 -13.44
C VAL A 496 16.82 -14.70 -13.37
N LEU A 497 17.48 -15.57 -12.61
CA LEU A 497 17.00 -16.91 -12.28
C LEU A 497 16.57 -16.91 -10.81
N SER A 498 15.45 -17.52 -10.48
CA SER A 498 14.98 -17.63 -9.08
C SER A 498 14.23 -18.94 -8.87
N GLY A 499 14.42 -19.58 -7.72
CA GLY A 499 13.72 -20.79 -7.31
C GLY A 499 13.53 -20.82 -5.80
N ARG A 500 12.36 -21.29 -5.37
CA ARG A 500 11.98 -21.37 -3.96
C ARG A 500 11.18 -22.64 -3.70
N GLN A 501 11.47 -23.27 -2.57
CA GLN A 501 10.69 -24.38 -2.04
C GLN A 501 10.03 -23.91 -0.74
N ASP A 502 8.69 -23.95 -0.71
CA ASP A 502 7.89 -23.74 0.49
C ASP A 502 7.43 -25.11 1.06
N TRP A 503 7.38 -25.18 2.39
CA TRP A 503 6.69 -26.20 3.17
C TRP A 503 5.70 -25.50 4.10
N VAL A 504 4.47 -26.01 4.18
CA VAL A 504 3.38 -25.38 4.93
C VAL A 504 2.65 -26.42 5.77
N ASP A 505 2.56 -26.17 7.08
CA ASP A 505 1.66 -26.85 8.00
C ASP A 505 0.40 -25.99 8.16
N LEU A 506 -0.77 -26.60 7.95
CA LEU A 506 -2.07 -25.99 8.26
C LEU A 506 -2.77 -26.83 9.32
N ASN A 507 -3.21 -26.20 10.40
CA ASN A 507 -4.07 -26.81 11.41
C ASN A 507 -5.31 -25.94 11.64
N ASN A 508 -6.49 -26.56 11.69
CA ASN A 508 -7.76 -25.93 12.02
C ASN A 508 -8.38 -26.68 13.20
N ASN A 509 -8.21 -26.15 14.41
CA ASN A 509 -8.80 -26.72 15.62
C ASN A 509 -10.21 -26.14 15.82
N ASN A 510 -11.21 -26.82 15.25
CA ASN A 510 -12.60 -26.41 15.28
C ASN A 510 -13.24 -26.79 16.63
N ARG A 511 -13.86 -25.81 17.30
CA ARG A 511 -14.46 -25.97 18.64
C ARG A 511 -15.96 -26.32 18.59
N ILE A 512 -16.54 -26.35 17.39
CA ILE A 512 -17.97 -26.64 17.12
C ILE A 512 -18.15 -27.68 15.99
N GLY A 513 -17.08 -28.35 15.58
CA GLY A 513 -17.05 -29.32 14.48
C GLY A 513 -15.77 -30.15 14.50
N ALA A 514 -15.46 -30.85 13.41
CA ALA A 514 -14.25 -31.65 13.31
C ALA A 514 -13.00 -30.78 13.08
N SER A 515 -11.97 -30.95 13.92
CA SER A 515 -10.64 -30.38 13.69
C SER A 515 -9.89 -31.11 12.56
N GLN A 516 -9.03 -30.41 11.84
CA GLN A 516 -8.30 -30.93 10.69
C GLN A 516 -6.88 -30.38 10.58
N SER A 517 -6.02 -31.08 9.84
CA SER A 517 -4.69 -30.62 9.46
C SER A 517 -4.34 -31.01 8.02
N ARG A 518 -3.36 -30.31 7.42
CA ARG A 518 -2.74 -30.68 6.15
C ARG A 518 -1.30 -30.14 6.07
N ASP A 519 -0.40 -31.00 5.58
CA ASP A 519 0.92 -30.59 5.11
C ASP A 519 0.86 -30.32 3.59
N ASP A 520 1.33 -29.15 3.15
CA ASP A 520 1.59 -28.84 1.74
C ASP A 520 3.09 -28.61 1.50
N SER A 521 3.54 -28.84 0.27
CA SER A 521 4.84 -28.35 -0.19
C SER A 521 4.79 -27.97 -1.66
N LYS A 522 5.54 -26.92 -2.05
CA LYS A 522 5.53 -26.44 -3.43
C LYS A 522 6.85 -25.78 -3.84
N PHE A 523 7.32 -26.13 -5.03
CA PHE A 523 8.35 -25.37 -5.74
C PHE A 523 7.72 -24.27 -6.60
N SER A 524 8.25 -23.05 -6.48
CA SER A 524 7.94 -21.89 -7.33
C SER A 524 9.22 -21.39 -7.99
N GLY A 525 9.15 -20.90 -9.22
CA GLY A 525 10.34 -20.52 -9.99
C GLY A 525 10.10 -19.37 -10.96
N ARG A 526 11.18 -18.65 -11.29
CA ARG A 526 11.21 -17.51 -12.22
C ARG A 526 12.44 -17.57 -13.11
N VAL A 527 12.24 -17.27 -14.38
CA VAL A 527 13.29 -16.93 -15.34
C VAL A 527 12.91 -15.62 -16.02
N GLY A 528 13.83 -14.67 -16.10
CA GLY A 528 13.63 -13.43 -16.85
C GLY A 528 14.92 -12.92 -17.46
N ALA A 529 14.82 -12.20 -18.57
CA ALA A 529 15.95 -11.58 -19.25
C ALA A 529 15.58 -10.16 -19.69
N ILE A 530 16.51 -9.22 -19.56
CA ILE A 530 16.36 -7.80 -19.93
C ILE A 530 17.65 -7.28 -20.55
N TYR A 531 17.55 -6.50 -21.62
CA TYR A 531 18.72 -5.97 -22.34
C TYR A 531 18.72 -4.44 -22.34
N ASN A 532 19.65 -3.81 -21.62
CA ASN A 532 19.71 -2.37 -21.41
C ASN A 532 20.52 -1.64 -22.49
N PHE A 533 19.87 -1.05 -23.49
CA PHE A 533 20.54 -0.22 -24.50
C PHE A 533 20.98 1.15 -23.93
N ASP A 534 22.13 1.67 -24.41
CA ASP A 534 22.72 2.94 -23.95
C ASP A 534 21.80 4.15 -24.13
N PHE A 535 20.90 4.12 -25.12
CA PHE A 535 19.90 5.14 -25.37
C PHE A 535 18.67 5.05 -24.43
N GLY A 536 18.72 4.19 -23.41
CA GLY A 536 17.78 4.14 -22.29
C GLY A 536 16.66 3.11 -22.40
N VAL A 537 16.55 2.42 -23.53
CA VAL A 537 15.49 1.41 -23.77
C VAL A 537 15.92 0.04 -23.26
N ALA A 538 15.00 -0.69 -22.64
CA ALA A 538 15.23 -2.01 -22.06
C ALA A 538 14.05 -2.97 -22.31
N PRO A 539 14.02 -3.72 -23.44
CA PRO A 539 13.10 -4.83 -23.62
C PRO A 539 13.41 -5.96 -22.64
N TYR A 540 12.37 -6.65 -22.17
CA TYR A 540 12.46 -7.81 -21.30
C TYR A 540 11.39 -8.86 -21.58
N VAL A 541 11.68 -10.08 -21.15
CA VAL A 541 10.74 -11.20 -21.07
C VAL A 541 10.91 -11.91 -19.74
N SER A 542 9.83 -12.40 -19.14
CA SER A 542 9.91 -13.31 -18.00
C SER A 542 8.77 -14.34 -17.97
N TYR A 543 9.08 -15.49 -17.41
CA TYR A 543 8.14 -16.55 -17.04
C TYR A 543 8.29 -16.83 -15.55
N MET A 544 7.17 -16.96 -14.84
CA MET A 544 7.15 -17.12 -13.39
C MET A 544 5.95 -17.95 -12.92
N THR A 545 6.15 -18.75 -11.87
CA THR A 545 5.07 -19.50 -11.20
C THR A 545 4.86 -19.02 -9.77
N GLY A 546 3.62 -19.11 -9.30
CA GLY A 546 3.22 -18.74 -7.95
C GLY A 546 2.39 -19.80 -7.24
N TYR A 547 2.23 -19.58 -5.95
CA TYR A 547 1.66 -20.51 -4.97
C TYR A 547 0.96 -19.69 -3.89
N ASN A 548 -0.23 -20.12 -3.46
CA ASN A 548 -0.95 -19.51 -2.35
C ASN A 548 -1.67 -20.59 -1.51
N PRO A 549 -1.26 -20.82 -0.24
CA PRO A 549 -2.02 -21.66 0.68
C PRO A 549 -3.39 -21.03 0.95
N VAL A 550 -4.46 -21.82 0.82
CA VAL A 550 -5.82 -21.34 1.09
C VAL A 550 -6.28 -21.88 2.45
N ILE A 551 -6.46 -21.01 3.43
CA ILE A 551 -7.09 -21.38 4.71
C ILE A 551 -8.61 -21.33 4.54
N GLY A 552 -9.24 -22.50 4.56
CA GLY A 552 -10.70 -22.68 4.55
C GLY A 552 -11.07 -24.15 4.33
N THR A 553 -12.36 -24.46 4.25
CA THR A 553 -12.87 -25.83 4.05
C THR A 553 -13.86 -25.93 2.87
N ASN A 554 -13.92 -27.10 2.24
CA ASN A 554 -14.86 -27.41 1.14
C ASN A 554 -16.21 -27.93 1.65
N ALA A 555 -17.09 -28.30 0.70
CA ALA A 555 -18.40 -28.94 0.94
C ALA A 555 -18.38 -30.12 1.94
N ALA A 556 -17.36 -30.98 1.84
CA ALA A 556 -17.15 -32.14 2.70
C ALA A 556 -16.41 -31.80 4.01
N GLY A 557 -16.29 -30.50 4.33
CA GLY A 557 -15.58 -29.97 5.47
C GLY A 557 -14.05 -30.05 5.37
N GLN A 558 -13.47 -30.52 4.26
CA GLN A 558 -12.03 -30.77 4.10
C GLN A 558 -11.25 -29.49 3.81
N LEU A 559 -10.04 -29.32 4.37
CA LEU A 559 -9.19 -28.16 4.10
C LEU A 559 -8.91 -27.95 2.59
N LEU A 560 -9.09 -26.70 2.12
CA LEU A 560 -8.93 -26.28 0.72
C LEU A 560 -7.48 -26.35 0.25
N LEU A 561 -7.24 -26.95 -0.93
CA LEU A 561 -5.91 -27.11 -1.52
C LEU A 561 -5.25 -25.75 -1.80
N PRO A 562 -3.92 -25.70 -2.02
CA PRO A 562 -3.29 -24.48 -2.48
C PRO A 562 -3.71 -24.07 -3.89
N GLU A 563 -3.88 -22.77 -4.07
CA GLU A 563 -3.93 -22.15 -5.39
C GLU A 563 -2.53 -22.08 -6.00
N THR A 564 -2.49 -22.08 -7.33
CA THR A 564 -1.24 -21.91 -8.09
C THR A 564 -1.44 -20.92 -9.21
N SER A 565 -0.36 -20.30 -9.66
CA SER A 565 -0.39 -19.39 -10.79
C SER A 565 0.81 -19.58 -11.71
N GLU A 566 0.63 -19.16 -12.95
CA GLU A 566 1.70 -19.05 -13.95
C GLU A 566 1.49 -17.78 -14.75
N GLN A 567 2.59 -17.10 -15.11
CA GLN A 567 2.56 -15.91 -15.94
C GLN A 567 3.69 -15.92 -16.95
N THR A 568 3.37 -15.48 -18.17
CA THR A 568 4.36 -14.96 -19.14
C THR A 568 4.18 -13.46 -19.27
N GLU A 569 5.27 -12.70 -19.21
CA GLU A 569 5.30 -11.24 -19.39
C GLU A 569 6.36 -10.87 -20.42
N VAL A 570 6.02 -9.97 -21.35
CA VAL A 570 6.95 -9.35 -22.31
C VAL A 570 6.73 -7.86 -22.24
N GLY A 571 7.80 -7.06 -22.12
CA GLY A 571 7.66 -5.62 -22.00
C GLY A 571 8.88 -4.83 -22.42
N VAL A 572 8.76 -3.52 -22.35
CA VAL A 572 9.82 -2.55 -22.63
C VAL A 572 9.76 -1.47 -21.56
N LYS A 573 10.90 -1.20 -20.93
CA LYS A 573 11.13 -0.02 -20.08
C LYS A 573 11.96 1.00 -20.85
N TYR A 574 11.79 2.28 -20.57
CA TYR A 574 12.54 3.35 -21.23
C TYR A 574 12.83 4.51 -20.27
N GLU A 575 14.10 4.79 -20.01
CA GLU A 575 14.55 5.98 -19.28
C GLU A 575 15.38 6.87 -20.25
N PRO A 576 14.80 7.94 -20.82
CA PRO A 576 15.48 8.73 -21.84
C PRO A 576 16.72 9.44 -21.28
N VAL A 577 17.85 9.33 -21.98
CA VAL A 577 19.10 10.00 -21.59
C VAL A 577 18.88 11.52 -21.53
N GLY A 578 19.14 12.09 -20.35
CA GLY A 578 18.95 13.53 -20.09
C GLY A 578 17.57 13.95 -19.58
N LEU A 579 16.59 13.04 -19.47
CA LEU A 579 15.27 13.32 -18.89
C LEU A 579 15.06 12.51 -17.60
N ASN A 580 14.53 13.12 -16.54
CA ASN A 580 14.25 12.44 -15.28
C ASN A 580 12.88 11.72 -15.34
N ALA A 581 12.74 10.79 -16.27
CA ALA A 581 11.51 10.04 -16.55
C ALA A 581 11.76 8.55 -16.78
N ARG A 582 10.76 7.72 -16.47
CA ARG A 582 10.63 6.33 -16.91
C ARG A 582 9.28 6.12 -17.59
N PHE A 583 9.31 5.43 -18.72
CA PHE A 583 8.14 4.87 -19.39
C PHE A 583 8.20 3.34 -19.33
N GLY A 584 7.04 2.69 -19.32
CA GLY A 584 6.91 1.24 -19.32
C GLY A 584 5.74 0.79 -20.17
N VAL A 585 5.94 -0.32 -20.89
CA VAL A 585 4.88 -1.10 -21.55
C VAL A 585 5.07 -2.56 -21.16
N ALA A 586 4.00 -3.26 -20.79
CA ALA A 586 4.03 -4.68 -20.49
C ALA A 586 2.80 -5.38 -21.08
N LEU A 587 3.01 -6.54 -21.70
CA LEU A 587 1.99 -7.47 -22.16
C LEU A 587 2.10 -8.74 -21.32
N PHE A 588 0.98 -9.23 -20.80
CA PHE A 588 0.97 -10.40 -19.91
C PHE A 588 -0.14 -11.40 -20.25
N ASP A 589 0.11 -12.67 -19.97
CA ASP A 589 -0.86 -13.76 -19.84
C ASP A 589 -0.61 -14.40 -18.46
N LEU A 590 -1.59 -14.27 -17.56
CA LEU A 590 -1.55 -14.69 -16.15
C LEU A 590 -2.74 -15.60 -15.86
N LYS A 591 -2.50 -16.79 -15.30
CA LYS A 591 -3.56 -17.74 -14.93
C LYS A 591 -3.55 -18.03 -13.43
N ARG A 592 -4.73 -18.04 -12.82
CA ARG A 592 -5.01 -18.53 -11.47
C ARG A 592 -5.66 -19.91 -11.58
N LYS A 593 -5.03 -20.94 -11.01
CA LYS A 593 -5.45 -22.35 -11.06
C LYS A 593 -5.83 -22.85 -9.67
N ASN A 594 -6.77 -23.78 -9.61
CA ASN A 594 -7.44 -24.26 -8.39
C ASN A 594 -8.18 -23.12 -7.67
N ALA A 595 -8.80 -22.21 -8.42
CA ALA A 595 -9.66 -21.19 -7.83
C ALA A 595 -10.94 -21.83 -7.25
N LEU A 596 -11.46 -21.23 -6.18
CA LEU A 596 -12.77 -21.57 -5.64
C LEU A 596 -13.89 -21.15 -6.61
N THR A 597 -14.89 -22.00 -6.76
CA THR A 597 -16.11 -21.77 -7.51
C THR A 597 -17.28 -22.50 -6.86
N THR A 598 -18.51 -22.11 -7.18
CA THR A 598 -19.72 -22.73 -6.63
C THR A 598 -19.95 -24.11 -7.23
N ASP A 599 -20.27 -25.11 -6.40
CA ASP A 599 -20.57 -26.46 -6.90
C ASP A 599 -21.87 -26.44 -7.74
N PRO A 600 -21.83 -26.81 -9.03
CA PRO A 600 -23.02 -26.81 -9.89
C PRO A 600 -24.10 -27.81 -9.45
N ASN A 601 -23.75 -28.80 -8.62
CA ASN A 601 -24.69 -29.79 -8.09
C ASN A 601 -25.33 -29.33 -6.77
N ASN A 602 -24.71 -28.38 -6.05
CA ASN A 602 -25.26 -27.81 -4.82
C ASN A 602 -24.70 -26.41 -4.57
N THR A 603 -25.52 -25.38 -4.87
CA THR A 603 -25.11 -23.97 -4.81
C THR A 603 -24.84 -23.43 -3.39
N LEU A 604 -25.07 -24.23 -2.34
CA LEU A 604 -24.70 -23.90 -0.97
C LEU A 604 -23.21 -24.18 -0.68
N PHE A 605 -22.49 -24.81 -1.61
CA PHE A 605 -21.12 -25.28 -1.42
C PHE A 605 -20.11 -24.73 -2.42
N GLN A 606 -18.83 -24.85 -2.07
CA GLN A 606 -17.69 -24.48 -2.90
C GLN A 606 -16.86 -25.72 -3.28
N THR A 607 -16.40 -25.72 -4.53
CA THR A 607 -15.46 -26.68 -5.12
C THR A 607 -14.24 -25.91 -5.64
N GLN A 608 -13.10 -26.60 -5.81
CA GLN A 608 -11.81 -25.98 -6.06
C GLN A 608 -11.15 -26.48 -7.36
N ASN A 609 -11.85 -26.22 -8.47
CA ASN A 609 -11.45 -26.65 -9.82
C ASN A 609 -11.44 -25.50 -10.83
N GLY A 610 -11.66 -24.25 -10.38
CA GLY A 610 -11.74 -23.09 -11.25
C GLY A 610 -10.37 -22.74 -11.83
N GLU A 611 -10.38 -22.22 -13.06
CA GLU A 611 -9.26 -21.47 -13.62
C GLU A 611 -9.77 -20.12 -14.13
N VAL A 612 -9.05 -19.05 -13.81
CA VAL A 612 -9.33 -17.69 -14.27
C VAL A 612 -8.08 -17.15 -14.95
N THR A 613 -8.22 -16.73 -16.20
CA THR A 613 -7.14 -16.14 -17.00
C THR A 613 -7.31 -14.63 -17.05
N SER A 614 -6.23 -13.91 -16.80
CA SER A 614 -6.09 -12.46 -17.01
C SER A 614 -5.01 -12.23 -18.06
N ARG A 615 -5.38 -11.65 -19.20
CA ARG A 615 -4.44 -11.33 -20.28
C ARG A 615 -4.59 -9.88 -20.69
N GLY A 616 -3.51 -9.13 -20.87
CA GLY A 616 -3.66 -7.70 -21.14
C GLY A 616 -2.40 -6.93 -21.41
N VAL A 617 -2.57 -5.61 -21.52
CA VAL A 617 -1.51 -4.63 -21.68
C VAL A 617 -1.59 -3.55 -20.62
N GLU A 618 -0.43 -3.17 -20.09
CA GLU A 618 -0.20 -2.09 -19.15
C GLU A 618 0.76 -1.07 -19.76
N PHE A 619 0.48 0.21 -19.55
CA PHE A 619 1.34 1.33 -19.88
C PHE A 619 1.55 2.19 -18.63
N GLU A 620 2.76 2.70 -18.48
CA GLU A 620 3.20 3.49 -17.32
C GLU A 620 4.10 4.64 -17.76
N ALA A 621 3.92 5.81 -17.16
CA ALA A 621 4.82 6.94 -17.28
C ALA A 621 4.98 7.60 -15.90
N VAL A 622 6.23 7.79 -15.45
CA VAL A 622 6.57 8.50 -14.21
C VAL A 622 7.69 9.48 -14.54
N ALA A 623 7.48 10.77 -14.32
CA ALA A 623 8.43 11.81 -14.71
C ALA A 623 8.47 12.98 -13.74
N ASN A 624 9.70 13.33 -13.32
CA ASN A 624 10.02 14.66 -12.81
C ASN A 624 10.44 15.49 -14.04
N ILE A 625 9.46 16.02 -14.79
CA ILE A 625 9.66 16.71 -16.08
C ILE A 625 10.57 17.92 -15.91
N THR A 626 10.40 18.64 -14.79
CA THR A 626 11.41 19.54 -14.21
C THR A 626 11.54 19.20 -12.72
N ARG A 627 12.23 20.04 -11.92
CA ARG A 627 12.12 19.99 -10.45
C ARG A 627 10.72 20.36 -9.96
N ASP A 628 10.05 21.19 -10.75
CA ASP A 628 8.82 21.90 -10.42
C ASP A 628 7.58 21.18 -10.95
N PHE A 629 7.71 20.47 -12.07
CA PHE A 629 6.63 19.77 -12.78
C PHE A 629 6.82 18.25 -12.69
N LYS A 630 5.85 17.57 -12.06
CA LYS A 630 5.83 16.13 -11.82
C LYS A 630 4.61 15.51 -12.51
N LEU A 631 4.76 14.30 -13.03
CA LEU A 631 3.74 13.56 -13.78
C LEU A 631 3.79 12.07 -13.38
N VAL A 632 2.62 11.49 -13.13
CA VAL A 632 2.38 10.05 -13.27
C VAL A 632 1.20 9.81 -14.20
N ALA A 633 1.29 8.81 -15.07
CA ALA A 633 0.19 8.36 -15.90
C ALA A 633 0.22 6.85 -16.08
N SER A 634 -0.96 6.24 -16.20
CA SER A 634 -1.12 4.82 -16.41
C SER A 634 -2.30 4.51 -17.32
N TYR A 635 -2.17 3.44 -18.11
CA TYR A 635 -3.27 2.85 -18.85
C TYR A 635 -3.22 1.33 -18.72
N THR A 636 -4.37 0.69 -18.70
CA THR A 636 -4.49 -0.77 -18.58
C THR A 636 -5.75 -1.24 -19.29
N ASN A 637 -5.60 -2.30 -20.08
CA ASN A 637 -6.70 -3.01 -20.70
C ASN A 637 -6.39 -4.51 -20.65
N TYR A 638 -7.14 -5.26 -19.83
CA TYR A 638 -6.99 -6.71 -19.70
C TYR A 638 -8.34 -7.42 -19.84
N GLU A 639 -8.31 -8.63 -20.38
CA GLU A 639 -9.44 -9.55 -20.36
C GLU A 639 -9.26 -10.53 -19.20
N LEU A 640 -10.08 -10.37 -18.15
CA LEU A 640 -10.24 -11.36 -17.11
C LEU A 640 -11.45 -12.24 -17.43
N PHE A 641 -11.28 -13.56 -17.50
CA PHE A 641 -12.36 -14.51 -17.77
C PHE A 641 -12.12 -15.86 -17.09
N VAL A 642 -13.20 -16.57 -16.76
CA VAL A 642 -13.13 -17.97 -16.30
C VAL A 642 -12.73 -18.85 -17.49
N SER A 643 -11.53 -19.41 -17.47
CA SER A 643 -11.01 -20.31 -18.52
C SER A 643 -11.36 -21.78 -18.27
N LYS A 644 -11.73 -22.16 -17.04
CA LYS A 644 -12.17 -23.51 -16.68
C LYS A 644 -13.08 -23.48 -15.46
N ASP A 645 -14.15 -24.27 -15.49
CA ASP A 645 -15.04 -24.51 -14.35
C ASP A 645 -15.65 -25.93 -14.47
N LEU A 646 -16.38 -26.39 -13.44
CA LEU A 646 -17.29 -27.54 -13.55
C LEU A 646 -18.67 -27.11 -14.08
N ASN A 647 -19.05 -25.84 -13.88
CA ASN A 647 -20.26 -25.25 -14.45
C ASN A 647 -19.96 -24.64 -15.84
N PRO A 648 -20.43 -25.24 -16.95
CA PRO A 648 -20.12 -24.73 -18.29
C PRO A 648 -20.68 -23.32 -18.55
N ALA A 649 -21.72 -22.90 -17.82
CA ALA A 649 -22.31 -21.57 -17.94
C ALA A 649 -21.45 -20.43 -17.36
N LEU A 650 -20.40 -20.75 -16.59
CA LEU A 650 -19.42 -19.78 -16.10
C LEU A 650 -18.23 -19.63 -17.07
N ILE A 651 -17.95 -20.61 -17.93
CA ILE A 651 -16.77 -20.58 -18.80
C ILE A 651 -16.91 -19.45 -19.83
N GLY A 652 -15.91 -18.56 -19.84
CA GLY A 652 -15.89 -17.34 -20.65
C GLY A 652 -16.54 -16.12 -20.01
N THR A 653 -17.19 -16.23 -18.84
CA THR A 653 -17.72 -15.04 -18.13
C THR A 653 -16.62 -14.29 -17.40
N VAL A 654 -16.82 -12.98 -17.23
CA VAL A 654 -15.95 -12.06 -16.50
C VAL A 654 -16.32 -12.07 -15.02
N PRO A 655 -15.38 -12.29 -14.09
CA PRO A 655 -15.65 -12.17 -12.65
C PRO A 655 -16.24 -10.82 -12.24
N THR A 656 -17.17 -10.85 -11.28
CA THR A 656 -17.82 -9.66 -10.72
C THR A 656 -16.83 -8.70 -10.05
N ASN A 657 -17.26 -7.46 -9.77
CA ASN A 657 -16.42 -6.36 -9.27
C ASN A 657 -15.26 -5.90 -10.17
N THR A 658 -14.84 -6.67 -11.18
CA THR A 658 -13.59 -6.39 -11.91
C THR A 658 -13.80 -5.53 -13.16
N PRO A 659 -13.27 -4.30 -13.24
CA PRO A 659 -13.35 -3.45 -14.43
C PRO A 659 -12.28 -3.82 -15.47
N ARG A 660 -12.70 -3.96 -16.73
CA ARG A 660 -11.83 -4.38 -17.86
C ARG A 660 -10.71 -3.37 -18.22
N GLN A 661 -10.96 -2.08 -17.95
CA GLN A 661 -10.12 -0.97 -18.40
C GLN A 661 -9.89 0.03 -17.28
N LEU A 662 -8.67 0.57 -17.21
CA LEU A 662 -8.27 1.61 -16.29
C LEU A 662 -7.42 2.64 -17.05
N ALA A 663 -7.63 3.92 -16.81
CA ALA A 663 -6.73 4.96 -17.26
C ALA A 663 -6.61 6.04 -16.19
N SER A 664 -5.41 6.55 -15.95
CA SER A 664 -5.22 7.66 -15.03
C SER A 664 -4.07 8.57 -15.43
N VAL A 665 -4.16 9.82 -15.00
CA VAL A 665 -3.07 10.80 -15.07
C VAL A 665 -3.16 11.71 -13.85
N TRP A 666 -2.04 11.97 -13.20
CA TRP A 666 -1.88 12.97 -12.16
C TRP A 666 -0.64 13.81 -12.42
N THR A 667 -0.78 15.11 -12.24
CA THR A 667 0.28 16.10 -12.37
C THR A 667 0.34 16.99 -11.15
N ASP A 668 1.53 17.44 -10.79
CA ASP A 668 1.78 18.50 -9.81
C ASP A 668 2.74 19.53 -10.40
N TYR A 669 2.42 20.81 -10.27
CA TYR A 669 3.29 21.91 -10.69
C TYR A 669 3.45 22.92 -9.55
N THR A 670 4.69 23.22 -9.15
CA THR A 670 5.02 24.22 -8.13
C THR A 670 5.78 25.39 -8.77
N PHE A 671 5.36 26.63 -8.52
CA PHE A 671 6.10 27.81 -8.99
C PHE A 671 7.36 28.01 -8.12
N SER A 672 8.54 27.81 -8.71
CA SER A 672 9.83 28.00 -8.04
C SER A 672 10.21 29.48 -7.87
N ASP A 673 9.77 30.35 -8.78
CA ASP A 673 10.18 31.75 -8.86
C ASP A 673 9.04 32.71 -9.28
N GLY A 674 9.29 34.02 -9.15
CA GLY A 674 8.34 35.08 -9.52
C GLY A 674 7.24 35.33 -8.48
N PRO A 675 6.18 36.10 -8.84
CA PRO A 675 5.15 36.53 -7.89
C PRO A 675 4.28 35.41 -7.30
N LEU A 676 4.34 34.20 -7.87
CA LEU A 676 3.62 33.02 -7.38
C LEU A 676 4.54 32.01 -6.68
N ARG A 677 5.81 32.35 -6.42
CA ARG A 677 6.79 31.46 -5.78
C ARG A 677 6.22 30.76 -4.55
N GLY A 678 6.32 29.44 -4.52
CA GLY A 678 5.78 28.57 -3.46
C GLY A 678 4.35 28.09 -3.70
N PHE A 679 3.57 28.73 -4.58
CA PHE A 679 2.25 28.25 -4.98
C PHE A 679 2.36 27.01 -5.86
N GLY A 680 1.38 26.12 -5.78
CA GLY A 680 1.31 24.95 -6.65
C GLY A 680 -0.10 24.46 -6.95
N LEU A 681 -0.21 23.82 -8.10
CA LEU A 681 -1.43 23.26 -8.67
C LEU A 681 -1.17 21.78 -9.00
N GLY A 682 -1.84 20.90 -8.27
CA GLY A 682 -1.95 19.49 -8.60
C GLY A 682 -3.31 19.17 -9.20
N GLY A 683 -3.39 18.11 -10.00
CA GLY A 683 -4.65 17.67 -10.58
C GLY A 683 -4.52 16.38 -11.34
N GLY A 684 -5.61 15.62 -11.43
CA GLY A 684 -5.62 14.36 -12.13
C GLY A 684 -7.00 13.89 -12.57
N ILE A 685 -7.00 12.90 -13.45
CA ILE A 685 -8.19 12.26 -14.00
C ILE A 685 -8.05 10.74 -13.80
N ARG A 686 -9.14 10.08 -13.41
CA ARG A 686 -9.22 8.62 -13.26
C ARG A 686 -10.44 8.09 -14.02
N TYR A 687 -10.22 7.18 -14.96
CA TYR A 687 -11.23 6.40 -15.66
C TYR A 687 -11.20 4.95 -15.17
N VAL A 688 -12.38 4.43 -14.82
CA VAL A 688 -12.60 3.03 -14.50
C VAL A 688 -13.68 2.50 -15.44
N GLY A 689 -13.35 1.46 -16.18
CA GLY A 689 -14.26 0.78 -17.12
C GLY A 689 -15.39 0.05 -16.41
N SER A 690 -16.38 -0.41 -17.19
CA SER A 690 -17.51 -1.17 -16.65
C SER A 690 -17.09 -2.54 -16.12
N SER A 691 -17.74 -2.99 -15.05
CA SER A 691 -17.69 -4.36 -14.50
C SER A 691 -19.08 -5.00 -14.51
N PHE A 692 -19.22 -6.20 -13.94
CA PHE A 692 -20.51 -6.90 -13.79
C PHE A 692 -20.88 -7.13 -12.32
N ALA A 693 -22.19 -7.15 -12.05
CA ALA A 693 -22.80 -7.39 -10.74
C ALA A 693 -23.17 -8.86 -10.50
N ASP A 694 -23.13 -9.70 -11.54
CA ASP A 694 -23.53 -11.10 -11.55
C ASP A 694 -22.57 -11.99 -12.35
N GLN A 695 -22.45 -13.26 -11.94
CA GLN A 695 -21.61 -14.26 -12.58
C GLN A 695 -22.06 -14.62 -14.01
N ALA A 696 -23.33 -14.41 -14.34
CA ALA A 696 -23.89 -14.58 -15.69
C ALA A 696 -23.70 -13.35 -16.59
N ASN A 697 -23.10 -12.26 -16.08
CA ASN A 697 -22.76 -11.02 -16.80
C ASN A 697 -23.96 -10.32 -17.46
N THR A 698 -25.15 -10.45 -16.87
CA THR A 698 -26.39 -9.80 -17.33
C THR A 698 -26.55 -8.36 -16.80
N ALA A 699 -26.00 -8.06 -15.62
CA ALA A 699 -26.12 -6.79 -14.93
C ALA A 699 -24.79 -6.02 -14.94
N ARG A 700 -24.65 -5.02 -15.83
CA ARG A 700 -23.42 -4.24 -16.01
C ARG A 700 -23.38 -3.01 -15.09
N VAL A 701 -22.31 -2.88 -14.31
CA VAL A 701 -21.97 -1.64 -13.59
C VAL A 701 -21.34 -0.64 -14.58
N PRO A 702 -21.90 0.58 -14.77
CA PRO A 702 -21.38 1.54 -15.75
C PRO A 702 -19.97 2.04 -15.45
N ALA A 703 -19.21 2.31 -16.51
CA ALA A 703 -17.92 2.98 -16.42
C ALA A 703 -18.04 4.42 -15.87
N PHE A 704 -17.00 4.90 -15.21
CA PHE A 704 -16.97 6.26 -14.65
C PHE A 704 -15.63 6.97 -14.87
N VAL A 705 -15.72 8.29 -14.93
CA VAL A 705 -14.59 9.23 -14.92
C VAL A 705 -14.74 10.13 -13.69
N LEU A 706 -13.66 10.30 -12.95
CA LEU A 706 -13.49 11.22 -11.83
C LEU A 706 -12.34 12.17 -12.14
N GLY A 707 -12.41 13.38 -11.59
CA GLY A 707 -11.30 14.33 -11.56
C GLY A 707 -10.95 14.67 -10.12
N ASP A 708 -9.67 14.84 -9.82
CA ASP A 708 -9.14 15.24 -8.52
C ASP A 708 -8.26 16.49 -8.69
N LEU A 709 -8.14 17.31 -7.63
CA LEU A 709 -7.46 18.61 -7.63
C LEU A 709 -6.64 18.79 -6.35
N ALA A 710 -5.53 19.51 -6.43
CA ALA A 710 -4.81 20.07 -5.30
C ALA A 710 -4.43 21.54 -5.58
N LEU A 711 -4.58 22.39 -4.57
CA LEU A 711 -3.99 23.72 -4.53
C LEU A 711 -3.09 23.77 -3.30
N HIS A 712 -1.87 24.26 -3.42
CA HIS A 712 -0.94 24.38 -2.29
C HIS A 712 -0.12 25.65 -2.34
N TYR A 713 0.43 26.03 -1.19
CA TYR A 713 1.33 27.17 -1.04
C TYR A 713 2.36 26.88 0.06
N GLU A 714 3.64 26.83 -0.31
CA GLU A 714 4.77 26.76 0.64
C GLU A 714 5.41 28.14 0.82
N TRP A 715 5.69 28.54 2.07
CA TRP A 715 6.37 29.80 2.36
C TRP A 715 7.40 29.69 3.49
N ASP A 716 8.34 30.64 3.47
CA ASP A 716 9.52 30.73 4.34
C ASP A 716 10.42 29.48 4.40
N ASN A 717 10.18 28.49 3.51
CA ASN A 717 10.69 27.12 3.59
C ASN A 717 10.23 26.32 4.84
N HIS A 718 9.26 26.81 5.61
CA HIS A 718 8.78 26.15 6.84
C HIS A 718 7.32 25.72 6.76
N TRP A 719 6.46 26.49 6.10
CA TRP A 719 5.01 26.25 6.08
C TRP A 719 4.54 25.64 4.74
N ARG A 720 3.49 24.82 4.79
CA ARG A 720 2.72 24.35 3.61
C ARG A 720 1.22 24.38 3.93
N ALA A 721 0.46 25.25 3.27
CA ALA A 721 -1.00 25.15 3.24
C ALA A 721 -1.43 24.38 2.00
N ALA A 722 -2.46 23.53 2.10
CA ALA A 722 -3.01 22.80 0.96
C ALA A 722 -4.52 22.55 1.06
N LEU A 723 -5.19 22.64 -0.09
CA LEU A 723 -6.60 22.32 -0.30
C LEU A 723 -6.70 21.25 -1.41
N ASN A 724 -7.13 20.06 -1.04
CA ASN A 724 -7.30 18.93 -1.96
C ASN A 724 -8.78 18.62 -2.17
N VAL A 725 -9.17 18.27 -3.40
CA VAL A 725 -10.54 17.89 -3.76
C VAL A 725 -10.51 16.57 -4.53
N VAL A 726 -11.01 15.50 -3.90
CA VAL A 726 -11.28 14.22 -4.58
C VAL A 726 -12.68 14.28 -5.19
N ASN A 727 -12.87 13.73 -6.40
CA ASN A 727 -14.14 13.73 -7.13
C ASN A 727 -14.73 15.16 -7.28
N VAL A 728 -13.98 16.05 -7.94
CA VAL A 728 -14.28 17.50 -8.07
C VAL A 728 -15.66 17.80 -8.67
N THR A 729 -16.12 16.99 -9.61
CA THR A 729 -17.44 17.08 -10.25
C THR A 729 -18.59 16.55 -9.38
N ASP A 730 -18.27 15.99 -8.20
CA ASP A 730 -19.21 15.36 -7.26
C ASP A 730 -20.11 14.30 -7.92
N ARG A 731 -19.51 13.45 -8.76
CA ARG A 731 -20.22 12.38 -9.45
C ARG A 731 -20.75 11.36 -8.44
N ILE A 732 -22.03 11.01 -8.54
CA ILE A 732 -22.58 9.79 -7.91
C ILE A 732 -22.25 8.61 -8.81
N TYR A 733 -21.48 7.65 -8.30
CA TYR A 733 -21.12 6.42 -9.01
C TYR A 733 -21.10 5.23 -8.05
N VAL A 734 -21.33 4.04 -8.62
CA VAL A 734 -21.16 2.76 -7.92
C VAL A 734 -19.76 2.27 -8.27
N ALA A 735 -18.94 1.97 -7.26
CA ALA A 735 -17.57 1.50 -7.44
C ALA A 735 -17.55 0.05 -7.95
N SER A 736 -18.39 -0.80 -7.36
CA SER A 736 -18.51 -2.22 -7.69
C SER A 736 -19.83 -2.82 -7.18
N CYS A 737 -20.14 -4.06 -7.58
CA CYS A 737 -21.31 -4.83 -7.15
C CYS A 737 -20.98 -6.33 -7.15
N ALA A 738 -21.18 -7.01 -6.02
CA ALA A 738 -21.14 -8.47 -5.96
C ALA A 738 -21.88 -8.99 -4.71
N PRO A 739 -23.00 -9.72 -4.86
CA PRO A 739 -23.81 -9.93 -6.07
C PRO A 739 -24.77 -8.73 -6.31
N ILE A 740 -25.83 -8.91 -7.11
CA ILE A 740 -26.87 -7.90 -7.42
C ILE A 740 -27.55 -7.27 -6.16
N SER A 741 -27.56 -7.95 -5.02
CA SER A 741 -28.06 -7.40 -3.74
C SER A 741 -27.10 -6.39 -3.08
N SER A 742 -25.85 -6.34 -3.53
CA SER A 742 -24.72 -5.80 -2.77
C SER A 742 -23.78 -4.99 -3.69
N CYS A 743 -24.23 -3.77 -4.00
CA CYS A 743 -23.52 -2.71 -4.68
C CYS A 743 -23.00 -1.65 -3.70
N TYR A 744 -21.88 -1.03 -4.04
CA TYR A 744 -21.13 -0.15 -3.15
C TYR A 744 -20.94 1.22 -3.80
N TYR A 745 -21.44 2.29 -3.17
CA TYR A 745 -21.20 3.64 -3.65
C TYR A 745 -19.73 4.03 -3.48
N GLY A 746 -19.19 4.70 -4.50
CA GLY A 746 -17.86 5.30 -4.43
C GLY A 746 -17.81 6.57 -3.57
N ASP A 747 -16.60 7.11 -3.41
CA ASP A 747 -16.39 8.32 -2.63
C ASP A 747 -17.02 9.54 -3.32
N ARG A 748 -17.89 10.26 -2.60
CA ARG A 748 -18.46 11.57 -2.97
C ARG A 748 -17.37 12.63 -2.95
N ARG A 749 -17.67 13.88 -3.33
CA ARG A 749 -16.67 14.95 -3.29
C ARG A 749 -16.14 15.17 -1.87
N ARG A 750 -14.85 14.85 -1.67
CA ARG A 750 -14.12 15.07 -0.42
C ARG A 750 -13.15 16.23 -0.61
N ILE A 751 -13.46 17.35 0.04
CA ILE A 751 -12.64 18.56 0.10
C ILE A 751 -11.90 18.53 1.43
N THR A 752 -10.56 18.48 1.41
CA THR A 752 -9.70 18.47 2.60
C THR A 752 -8.82 19.71 2.60
N ALA A 753 -8.92 20.54 3.64
CA ALA A 753 -7.97 21.61 3.92
C ALA A 753 -6.91 21.13 4.93
N SER A 754 -5.68 21.61 4.80
CA SER A 754 -4.56 21.22 5.67
C SER A 754 -3.50 22.33 5.78
N LEU A 755 -2.82 22.35 6.93
CA LEU A 755 -1.69 23.22 7.23
C LEU A 755 -0.59 22.39 7.90
N ALA A 756 0.62 22.49 7.35
CA ALA A 756 1.82 21.82 7.86
C ALA A 756 2.96 22.79 8.13
N TYR A 757 3.84 22.40 9.05
CA TYR A 757 5.03 23.13 9.49
C TYR A 757 6.22 22.17 9.64
N LYS A 758 7.38 22.56 9.11
CA LYS A 758 8.68 21.87 9.20
C LYS A 758 9.76 22.82 9.73
N TRP A 759 10.71 22.33 10.54
CA TRP A 759 11.74 23.13 11.23
C TRP A 759 12.99 22.32 11.62
#